data_AF-A0A4Q0XDM8-F1
#
_entry.id   AF-A0A4Q0XDM8-F1
#
_cell.length_a   1.000
_cell.length_b   1.000
_cell.length_c   1.000
_cell.angle_alpha   90.00
_cell.angle_beta   90.00
_cell.angle_gamma   90.00
#
_symmetry.space_group_name_H-M   'P 1'
#
loop_
_entity.id
_entity.type
_entity.pdbx_description
1 polymer ?
#
loop_
_entity_poly.entity_id
_entity_poly.type
_entity_poly.pdbx_seq_one_letter_code
_entity_poly.pdbx_strand_id
1 'polypeptide(L)'
;MEFSKIVFDILTLPIYLLFFLLIGKFIYGSLRQFFNDDFLGSFLEITLGFILSICFYAIFITSGKTIMVLFVLLLLSQYLYSKLKPDFLWYKKINKTDFKTIGLFFGFSLVFLGVQLFRHDYFNPDIVKLGWGDFGFYSDVAESLNIYGIEKSNSWYNYFASETLFYSANPIPYHYFEIWTQALFLNTSLNSGVFVFIYVFTPFVCALAALAFYVLGRSLLKITSIYRNLLLLVASLLIPFSMGKLPFLLGGLQDNIINYPRNYMFYICFVCFFIFYRKGYKSFAVYFLAFLSCINILYLPTISVVLVVLGIFQYYYQKEKGSIALHTIIVGTLPAFFIILFYFFLFKTVGGRGIDLSALNIIKIYLLEGLRYFFRLNLARIWLFYLPFVLISLVYLWRNRNENKKSSYTIVIIFVAVCMEIFSLLFASFVPHLEAGTFNSIVLNPMLASLTFVGLMYALNTIKTLLSKVVFVLLGFQLLYSFIFVLFNLEGSRFVGTFNFSKSFLKQVSQLEINNKIGGFYKNIENRENSEFAAKSNLSLVSSLFDHKGNGYFQVDLTTYIREENIPFQSIKAAEMNTPMYKYGSNKIKNNPGLSRNSIELSFINDYKIDYIIFNPNVDVPEYLLTEVEKIITDPYSNVKVIVLK
;
A
#
# COMPACT_ATOMS: atom_id res chain seq x y z
N MET A 1 -13.51 -23.56 -1.31
CA MET A 1 -13.24 -22.58 -0.24
C MET A 1 -14.47 -22.49 0.66
N GLU A 2 -14.27 -22.49 1.97
CA GLU A 2 -15.37 -22.44 2.94
C GLU A 2 -15.57 -21.01 3.43
N PHE A 3 -16.77 -20.46 3.20
CA PHE A 3 -17.16 -19.14 3.67
C PHE A 3 -17.04 -19.01 5.20
N SER A 4 -17.20 -20.12 5.93
CA SER A 4 -17.01 -20.21 7.38
C SER A 4 -15.64 -19.71 7.86
N LYS A 5 -14.57 -19.97 7.09
CA LYS A 5 -13.21 -19.51 7.43
C LYS A 5 -13.08 -18.00 7.34
N ILE A 6 -13.66 -17.39 6.31
CA ILE A 6 -13.68 -15.92 6.16
C ILE A 6 -14.49 -15.28 7.29
N VAL A 7 -15.64 -15.87 7.63
CA VAL A 7 -16.46 -15.42 8.75
C VAL A 7 -15.68 -15.49 10.05
N PHE A 8 -14.98 -16.60 10.31
CA PHE A 8 -14.12 -16.74 11.48
C PHE A 8 -13.08 -15.63 11.55
N ASP A 9 -12.30 -15.42 10.49
CA ASP A 9 -11.25 -14.39 10.46
C ASP A 9 -11.81 -12.99 10.71
N ILE A 10 -12.95 -12.64 10.10
CA ILE A 10 -13.62 -11.34 10.31
C ILE A 10 -14.10 -11.18 11.75
N LEU A 11 -14.62 -12.24 12.38
CA LEU A 11 -15.04 -12.23 13.79
C LEU A 11 -13.87 -12.06 14.76
N THR A 12 -12.62 -12.27 14.34
CA THR A 12 -11.44 -11.96 15.15
C THR A 12 -11.10 -10.46 15.18
N LEU A 13 -11.57 -9.66 14.22
CA LEU A 13 -11.22 -8.23 14.13
C LEU A 13 -11.58 -7.43 15.40
N PRO A 14 -12.74 -7.62 16.06
CA PRO A 14 -13.02 -6.96 17.34
C PRO A 14 -11.99 -7.28 18.44
N ILE A 15 -11.43 -8.50 18.45
CA ILE A 15 -10.40 -8.92 19.41
C ILE A 15 -9.10 -8.16 19.13
N TYR A 16 -8.70 -8.08 17.85
CA TYR A 16 -7.56 -7.24 17.43
C TYR A 16 -7.72 -5.79 17.83
N LEU A 17 -8.89 -5.21 17.59
CA LEU A 17 -9.16 -3.81 17.93
C LEU A 17 -9.12 -3.57 19.43
N LEU A 18 -9.64 -4.52 20.23
CA LEU A 18 -9.53 -4.45 21.68
C LEU A 18 -8.07 -4.52 22.13
N PHE A 19 -7.28 -5.41 21.54
CA PHE A 19 -5.85 -5.52 21.81
C PHE A 19 -5.09 -4.24 21.44
N PHE A 20 -5.32 -3.69 20.25
CA PHE A 20 -4.74 -2.42 19.81
C PHE A 20 -5.17 -1.27 20.73
N LEU A 21 -6.44 -1.18 21.10
CA LEU A 21 -6.94 -0.20 22.05
C LEU A 21 -6.21 -0.29 23.40
N LEU A 22 -6.02 -1.51 23.94
CA LEU A 22 -5.34 -1.72 25.21
C LEU A 22 -3.87 -1.26 25.17
N ILE A 23 -3.14 -1.60 24.11
CA ILE A 23 -1.77 -1.11 23.89
C ILE A 23 -1.74 0.41 23.76
N GLY A 24 -2.66 0.96 22.98
CA GLY A 24 -2.81 2.39 22.77
C GLY A 24 -3.09 3.15 24.07
N LYS A 25 -4.02 2.67 24.89
CA LYS A 25 -4.32 3.23 26.21
C LYS A 25 -3.13 3.15 27.15
N PHE A 26 -2.40 2.02 27.12
CA PHE A 26 -1.22 1.87 27.95
C PHE A 26 -0.19 2.95 27.62
N ILE A 27 0.15 3.15 26.35
CA ILE A 27 1.26 4.04 25.97
C ILE A 27 0.84 5.51 25.85
N TYR A 28 -0.37 5.74 25.33
CA TYR A 28 -0.86 7.06 24.92
C TYR A 28 -2.19 7.46 25.56
N GLY A 29 -2.69 6.73 26.56
CA GLY A 29 -3.96 7.07 27.23
C GLY A 29 -3.94 8.44 27.92
N SER A 30 -2.77 8.95 28.27
CA SER A 30 -2.60 10.33 28.78
C SER A 30 -2.91 11.39 27.72
N LEU A 31 -2.79 11.07 26.43
CA LEU A 31 -3.12 12.00 25.35
C LEU A 31 -4.60 12.39 25.35
N ARG A 32 -5.46 11.59 25.99
CA ARG A 32 -6.89 11.88 26.14
C ARG A 32 -7.15 13.22 26.83
N GLN A 33 -6.25 13.68 27.71
CA GLN A 33 -6.35 15.00 28.35
C GLN A 33 -6.27 16.15 27.34
N PHE A 34 -5.64 15.93 26.18
CA PHE A 34 -5.58 16.91 25.09
C PHE A 34 -6.83 16.88 24.20
N PHE A 35 -7.75 15.92 24.38
CA PHE A 35 -8.92 15.78 23.53
C PHE A 35 -10.22 15.73 24.33
N ASN A 36 -11.00 16.81 24.24
CA ASN A 36 -12.38 16.84 24.76
C ASN A 36 -13.37 15.94 23.99
N ASP A 37 -12.92 15.16 23.01
CA ASP A 37 -13.76 14.26 22.20
C ASP A 37 -13.36 12.81 22.47
N ASP A 38 -14.23 12.08 23.15
CA ASP A 38 -13.99 10.68 23.51
C ASP A 38 -13.82 9.76 22.30
N PHE A 39 -14.52 10.02 21.18
CA PHE A 39 -14.37 9.20 19.97
C PHE A 39 -13.00 9.40 19.32
N LEU A 40 -12.50 10.64 19.33
CA LEU A 40 -11.13 10.92 18.88
C LEU A 40 -10.11 10.23 19.78
N GLY A 41 -10.32 10.26 21.10
CA GLY A 41 -9.46 9.55 22.05
C GLY A 41 -9.37 8.06 21.73
N SER A 42 -10.52 7.38 21.64
CA SER A 42 -10.58 5.95 21.33
C SER A 42 -9.96 5.61 19.97
N PHE A 43 -10.19 6.44 18.94
CA PHE A 43 -9.60 6.24 17.61
C PHE A 43 -8.06 6.38 17.62
N LEU A 44 -7.53 7.38 18.32
CA LEU A 44 -6.08 7.57 18.44
C LEU A 44 -5.43 6.43 19.22
N GLU A 45 -6.06 5.98 20.30
CA GLU A 45 -5.61 4.80 21.06
C GLU A 45 -5.56 3.56 20.15
N ILE A 46 -6.62 3.26 19.39
CA ILE A 46 -6.63 2.15 18.43
C ILE A 46 -5.53 2.31 17.37
N THR A 47 -5.40 3.49 16.77
CA THR A 47 -4.45 3.73 15.67
C THR A 47 -3.00 3.62 16.12
N LEU A 48 -2.66 4.22 17.26
CA LEU A 48 -1.30 4.17 17.81
C LEU A 48 -0.96 2.76 18.32
N GLY A 49 -1.91 2.09 18.97
CA GLY A 49 -1.75 0.72 19.41
C GLY A 49 -1.59 -0.26 18.25
N PHE A 50 -2.32 -0.05 17.16
CA PHE A 50 -2.15 -0.78 15.90
C PHE A 50 -0.72 -0.60 15.35
N ILE A 51 -0.27 0.65 15.18
CA ILE A 51 1.09 0.96 14.72
C ILE A 51 2.16 0.26 15.57
N LEU A 52 2.05 0.39 16.89
CA LEU A 52 2.99 -0.21 17.83
C LEU A 52 2.99 -1.74 17.75
N SER A 53 1.80 -2.35 17.63
CA SER A 53 1.67 -3.80 17.51
C SER A 53 2.38 -4.32 16.26
N ILE A 54 2.20 -3.64 15.12
CA ILE A 54 2.90 -3.97 13.87
C ILE A 54 4.42 -3.84 14.04
N CYS A 55 4.89 -2.77 14.68
CA CYS A 55 6.32 -2.56 14.89
C CYS A 55 6.94 -3.64 15.80
N PHE A 56 6.28 -3.97 16.92
CA PHE A 56 6.75 -5.02 17.82
C PHE A 56 6.71 -6.39 17.16
N TYR A 57 5.66 -6.68 16.39
CA TYR A 57 5.54 -7.92 15.62
C TYR A 57 6.69 -8.06 14.63
N ALA A 58 6.99 -7.01 13.85
CA ALA A 58 8.10 -7.00 12.92
C ALA A 58 9.45 -7.21 13.62
N ILE A 59 9.69 -6.56 14.75
CA ILE A 59 10.93 -6.72 15.53
C ILE A 59 11.08 -8.16 16.03
N PHE A 60 10.00 -8.76 16.53
CA PHE A 60 10.04 -10.12 17.04
C PHE A 60 10.33 -11.13 15.92
N ILE A 61 9.57 -11.09 14.82
CA ILE A 61 9.70 -12.03 13.71
C ILE A 61 11.06 -11.92 13.00
N THR A 62 11.63 -10.71 12.89
CA THR A 62 12.95 -10.51 12.27
C THR A 62 14.13 -10.62 13.23
N SER A 63 13.89 -10.94 14.51
CA SER A 63 14.94 -10.88 15.55
C SER A 63 15.66 -9.51 15.59
N GLY A 64 14.91 -8.42 15.39
CA GLY A 64 15.38 -7.04 15.38
C GLY A 64 16.00 -6.55 14.07
N LYS A 65 16.09 -7.38 13.03
CA LYS A 65 16.63 -7.02 11.71
C LYS A 65 15.55 -6.43 10.80
N THR A 66 14.85 -5.41 11.29
CA THR A 66 13.73 -4.77 10.59
C THR A 66 13.88 -3.25 10.54
N ILE A 67 13.46 -2.64 9.43
CA ILE A 67 13.32 -1.18 9.31
C ILE A 67 12.30 -0.61 10.32
N MET A 68 11.40 -1.45 10.84
CA MET A 68 10.39 -1.07 11.83
C MET A 68 10.99 -0.68 13.19
N VAL A 69 12.26 -0.99 13.48
CA VAL A 69 12.95 -0.46 14.67
C VAL A 69 12.97 1.07 14.67
N LEU A 70 13.08 1.70 13.49
CA LEU A 70 13.09 3.16 13.36
C LEU A 70 11.75 3.79 13.77
N PHE A 71 10.65 3.09 13.51
CA PHE A 71 9.32 3.54 13.94
C PHE A 71 9.21 3.58 15.46
N VAL A 72 9.74 2.56 16.14
CA VAL A 72 9.77 2.51 17.60
C VAL A 72 10.59 3.68 18.17
N LEU A 73 11.74 4.00 17.56
CA LEU A 73 12.56 5.14 17.97
C LEU A 73 11.82 6.48 17.81
N LEU A 74 11.10 6.69 16.70
CA LEU A 74 10.29 7.90 16.51
C LEU A 74 9.16 8.00 17.54
N LEU A 75 8.46 6.90 17.83
CA LEU A 75 7.39 6.85 18.82
C LEU A 75 7.91 7.07 20.25
N LEU A 76 9.07 6.49 20.59
CA LEU A 76 9.77 6.72 21.85
C LEU A 76 10.21 8.17 21.99
N SER A 77 10.76 8.79 20.92
CA SER A 77 11.16 10.20 20.94
C SER A 77 9.98 11.12 21.23
N GLN A 78 8.82 10.83 20.64
CA GLN A 78 7.59 11.57 20.87
C GLN A 78 7.04 11.34 22.28
N TYR A 79 7.10 10.10 22.77
CA TYR A 79 6.73 9.77 24.13
C TYR A 79 7.59 10.54 25.15
N LEU A 80 8.91 10.53 24.99
CA LEU A 80 9.83 11.28 25.85
C LEU A 80 9.58 12.80 25.79
N TYR A 81 9.35 13.36 24.60
CA TYR A 81 8.97 14.77 24.45
C TYR A 81 7.67 15.11 25.19
N SER A 82 6.68 14.21 25.15
CA SER A 82 5.41 14.41 25.86
C SER A 82 5.53 14.29 27.39
N LYS A 83 6.49 13.48 27.89
CA LYS A 83 6.78 13.25 29.31
C LYS A 83 7.53 14.39 30.01
N LEU A 84 8.11 15.32 29.25
CA LEU A 84 8.68 16.55 29.80
C LEU A 84 7.60 17.55 30.29
N LYS A 85 6.30 17.21 30.14
CA LYS A 85 5.18 17.96 30.70
C LYS A 85 4.64 17.27 31.98
N PRO A 86 4.37 18.02 33.06
CA PRO A 86 4.25 17.47 34.41
C PRO A 86 2.99 16.62 34.73
N ASP A 87 1.99 16.53 33.86
CA ASP A 87 0.67 15.94 34.22
C ASP A 87 0.38 14.57 33.58
N PHE A 88 1.33 13.64 33.62
CA PHE A 88 1.14 12.30 33.04
C PHE A 88 0.34 11.37 33.98
N LEU A 89 -0.95 11.18 33.69
CA LEU A 89 -1.78 10.16 34.35
C LEU A 89 -2.03 8.98 33.41
N TRP A 90 -1.84 7.76 33.91
CA TRP A 90 -2.17 6.53 33.19
C TRP A 90 -3.69 6.34 33.16
N TYR A 91 -4.34 6.73 32.06
CA TYR A 91 -5.77 6.44 31.87
C TYR A 91 -5.95 5.01 31.36
N LYS A 92 -6.27 4.08 32.27
CA LYS A 92 -6.37 2.64 31.95
C LYS A 92 -7.79 2.11 31.76
N LYS A 93 -8.84 2.93 31.98
CA LYS A 93 -10.23 2.42 31.99
C LYS A 93 -10.81 2.37 30.57
N ILE A 94 -11.33 1.21 30.19
CA ILE A 94 -12.19 1.07 29.00
C ILE A 94 -13.56 1.68 29.32
N ASN A 95 -14.10 2.46 28.40
CA ASN A 95 -15.40 3.09 28.55
C ASN A 95 -16.36 2.76 27.40
N LYS A 96 -17.61 3.23 27.54
CA LYS A 96 -18.67 2.96 26.56
C LYS A 96 -18.36 3.50 25.16
N THR A 97 -17.61 4.60 25.07
CA THR A 97 -17.22 5.19 23.77
C THR A 97 -16.19 4.31 23.06
N ASP A 98 -15.31 3.64 23.80
CA ASP A 98 -14.37 2.68 23.24
C ASP A 98 -15.12 1.54 22.52
N PHE A 99 -16.12 0.93 23.19
CA PHE A 99 -16.95 -0.12 22.58
C PHE A 99 -17.78 0.38 21.39
N LYS A 100 -18.29 1.63 21.44
CA LYS A 100 -18.96 2.24 20.29
C LYS A 100 -18.02 2.42 19.11
N THR A 101 -16.77 2.80 19.37
CA THR A 101 -15.75 3.00 18.34
C THR A 101 -15.36 1.66 17.70
N ILE A 102 -15.15 0.62 18.51
CA ILE A 102 -14.91 -0.76 18.02
C ILE A 102 -16.12 -1.27 17.23
N GLY A 103 -17.34 -1.08 17.74
CA GLY A 103 -18.56 -1.49 17.05
C GLY A 103 -18.76 -0.77 15.72
N LEU A 104 -18.47 0.54 15.66
CA LEU A 104 -18.53 1.30 14.41
C LEU A 104 -17.48 0.82 13.41
N PHE A 105 -16.24 0.59 13.86
CA PHE A 105 -15.19 0.02 13.03
C PHE A 105 -15.63 -1.33 12.47
N PHE A 106 -16.12 -2.23 13.32
CA PHE A 106 -16.56 -3.56 12.92
C PHE A 106 -17.71 -3.50 11.91
N GLY A 107 -18.67 -2.59 12.13
CA GLY A 107 -19.73 -2.31 11.16
C GLY A 107 -19.19 -1.86 9.80
N PHE A 108 -18.20 -0.96 9.78
CA PHE A 108 -17.51 -0.57 8.54
C PHE A 108 -16.78 -1.75 7.89
N SER A 109 -16.08 -2.58 8.66
CA SER A 109 -15.42 -3.78 8.14
C SER A 109 -16.39 -4.74 7.47
N LEU A 110 -17.58 -4.96 8.04
CA LEU A 110 -18.62 -5.79 7.43
C LEU A 110 -19.15 -5.21 6.12
N VAL A 111 -19.32 -3.89 6.03
CA VAL A 111 -19.69 -3.21 4.78
C VAL A 111 -18.62 -3.42 3.72
N PHE A 112 -17.34 -3.19 4.04
CA PHE A 112 -16.24 -3.37 3.08
C PHE A 112 -16.01 -4.84 2.72
N LEU A 113 -16.27 -5.78 3.64
CA LEU A 113 -16.29 -7.21 3.32
C LEU A 113 -17.37 -7.51 2.27
N GLY A 114 -18.60 -7.01 2.47
CA GLY A 114 -19.68 -7.15 1.48
C GLY A 114 -19.30 -6.59 0.10
N VAL A 115 -18.61 -5.44 0.08
CA VAL A 115 -18.06 -4.86 -1.15
C VAL A 115 -17.06 -5.79 -1.81
N GLN A 116 -16.11 -6.38 -1.06
CA GLN A 116 -15.13 -7.31 -1.64
C GLN A 116 -15.77 -8.62 -2.13
N LEU A 117 -16.72 -9.18 -1.38
CA LEU A 117 -17.47 -10.37 -1.80
C LEU A 117 -18.24 -10.12 -3.11
N PHE A 118 -18.85 -8.94 -3.26
CA PHE A 118 -19.53 -8.54 -4.49
C PHE A 118 -18.55 -8.38 -5.66
N ARG A 119 -17.46 -7.64 -5.45
CA ARG A 119 -16.48 -7.35 -6.52
C ARG A 119 -15.80 -8.63 -7.04
N HIS A 120 -15.44 -9.53 -6.14
CA HIS A 120 -14.78 -10.79 -6.49
C HIS A 120 -15.74 -11.93 -6.84
N ASP A 121 -17.04 -11.62 -7.00
CA ASP A 121 -18.07 -12.55 -7.43
C ASP A 121 -18.07 -13.86 -6.62
N TYR A 122 -17.84 -13.74 -5.30
CA TYR A 122 -17.52 -14.85 -4.42
C TYR A 122 -18.57 -15.99 -4.45
N PHE A 123 -19.84 -15.59 -4.53
CA PHE A 123 -20.99 -16.49 -4.48
C PHE A 123 -21.40 -17.03 -5.86
N ASN A 124 -20.71 -16.66 -6.94
CA ASN A 124 -20.99 -17.21 -8.26
C ASN A 124 -20.78 -18.74 -8.26
N PRO A 125 -21.74 -19.55 -8.72
CA PRO A 125 -21.62 -21.01 -8.67
C PRO A 125 -20.51 -21.57 -9.58
N ASP A 126 -20.13 -20.85 -10.63
CA ASP A 126 -19.29 -21.37 -11.70
C ASP A 126 -17.86 -20.87 -11.63
N ILE A 127 -17.67 -19.60 -11.26
CA ILE A 127 -16.36 -18.93 -11.32
C ILE A 127 -15.92 -18.31 -9.99
N VAL A 128 -14.61 -18.09 -9.86
CA VAL A 128 -14.00 -17.28 -8.82
C VAL A 128 -13.06 -16.26 -9.48
N LYS A 129 -13.18 -15.01 -9.07
CA LYS A 129 -12.32 -13.92 -9.52
C LYS A 129 -11.19 -13.69 -8.51
N LEU A 130 -10.00 -14.17 -8.85
CA LEU A 130 -8.81 -13.85 -8.08
C LEU A 130 -8.27 -12.49 -8.52
N GLY A 131 -7.89 -11.66 -7.55
CA GLY A 131 -7.39 -10.32 -7.81
C GLY A 131 -6.10 -10.29 -8.63
N TRP A 132 -5.56 -9.09 -8.83
CA TRP A 132 -4.38 -8.86 -9.67
C TRP A 132 -3.13 -9.60 -9.17
N GLY A 133 -2.15 -9.83 -10.06
CA GLY A 133 -0.91 -10.57 -9.73
C GLY A 133 -0.09 -9.95 -8.59
N ASP A 134 -0.23 -8.63 -8.36
CA ASP A 134 0.36 -7.94 -7.21
C ASP A 134 -0.12 -8.53 -5.87
N PHE A 135 -1.39 -8.94 -5.76
CA PHE A 135 -1.93 -9.46 -4.50
C PHE A 135 -1.27 -10.80 -4.14
N GLY A 136 -1.05 -11.67 -5.13
CA GLY A 136 -0.30 -12.91 -4.94
C GLY A 136 1.13 -12.62 -4.48
N PHE A 137 1.82 -11.69 -5.15
CA PHE A 137 3.17 -11.29 -4.74
C PHE A 137 3.23 -10.75 -3.31
N TYR A 138 2.34 -9.85 -2.91
CA TYR A 138 2.33 -9.32 -1.53
C TYR A 138 2.04 -10.40 -0.50
N SER A 139 1.14 -11.33 -0.82
CA SER A 139 0.88 -12.51 0.00
C SER A 139 2.10 -13.41 0.14
N ASP A 140 2.82 -13.69 -0.94
CA ASP A 140 4.05 -14.51 -0.91
C ASP A 140 5.13 -13.86 -0.05
N VAL A 141 5.27 -12.54 -0.14
CA VAL A 141 6.25 -11.79 0.66
C VAL A 141 5.85 -11.77 2.14
N ALA A 142 4.57 -11.55 2.46
CA ALA A 142 4.06 -11.60 3.82
C ALA A 142 4.22 -12.99 4.45
N GLU A 143 4.02 -14.04 3.67
CA GLU A 143 4.22 -15.42 4.11
C GLU A 143 5.70 -15.72 4.33
N SER A 144 6.54 -15.33 3.37
CA SER A 144 8.00 -15.45 3.46
C SER A 144 8.55 -14.73 4.70
N LEU A 145 8.01 -13.56 5.04
CA LEU A 145 8.36 -12.85 6.27
C LEU A 145 8.08 -13.68 7.52
N ASN A 146 6.92 -14.32 7.59
CA ASN A 146 6.53 -15.14 8.76
C ASN A 146 7.39 -16.40 8.88
N ILE A 147 7.80 -17.00 7.76
CA ILE A 147 8.60 -18.23 7.75
C ILE A 147 10.07 -17.93 8.02
N TYR A 148 10.63 -16.89 7.40
CA TYR A 148 12.08 -16.66 7.36
C TYR A 148 12.56 -15.45 8.16
N GLY A 149 11.67 -14.53 8.53
CA GLY A 149 12.05 -13.30 9.24
C GLY A 149 12.92 -12.35 8.43
N ILE A 150 12.82 -12.37 7.08
CA ILE A 150 13.67 -11.59 6.16
C ILE A 150 12.83 -10.61 5.34
N GLU A 151 13.10 -9.30 5.47
CA GLU A 151 12.39 -8.22 4.77
C GLU A 151 12.77 -8.00 3.30
N LYS A 152 13.34 -9.02 2.65
CA LYS A 152 13.72 -8.98 1.24
C LYS A 152 12.59 -9.60 0.40
N SER A 153 12.49 -9.25 -0.88
CA SER A 153 11.56 -9.95 -1.78
C SER A 153 11.80 -11.46 -1.76
N ASN A 154 10.72 -12.23 -1.96
CA ASN A 154 10.66 -13.67 -2.23
C ASN A 154 11.90 -14.44 -1.70
N SER A 155 12.06 -14.52 -0.38
CA SER A 155 13.24 -15.12 0.25
C SER A 155 13.42 -16.60 -0.10
N TRP A 156 12.36 -17.27 -0.56
CA TRP A 156 12.39 -18.63 -1.10
C TRP A 156 13.20 -18.76 -2.40
N TYR A 157 13.52 -17.67 -3.11
CA TYR A 157 14.50 -17.72 -4.22
C TYR A 157 15.85 -18.25 -3.75
N ASN A 158 16.17 -18.09 -2.46
CA ASN A 158 17.38 -18.67 -1.87
C ASN A 158 17.31 -20.19 -1.72
N TYR A 159 16.12 -20.81 -1.76
CA TYR A 159 15.97 -22.27 -1.75
C TYR A 159 16.61 -22.90 -3.00
N PHE A 160 16.50 -22.21 -4.15
CA PHE A 160 17.12 -22.62 -5.39
C PHE A 160 18.63 -22.33 -5.44
N ALA A 161 19.25 -21.89 -4.35
CA ALA A 161 20.65 -21.49 -4.33
C ALA A 161 21.47 -22.43 -3.41
N SER A 162 22.05 -23.48 -4.00
CA SER A 162 23.22 -24.11 -3.40
C SER A 162 24.41 -23.15 -3.56
N GLU A 163 24.88 -22.57 -2.45
CA GLU A 163 26.15 -21.84 -2.31
C GLU A 163 26.23 -20.40 -2.88
N THR A 164 26.61 -19.47 -1.98
CA THR A 164 27.44 -18.23 -2.13
C THR A 164 27.26 -17.23 -3.29
N LEU A 165 26.45 -17.47 -4.32
CA LEU A 165 26.41 -16.69 -5.57
C LEU A 165 25.30 -15.60 -5.63
N PHE A 166 24.48 -15.43 -4.59
CA PHE A 166 23.17 -14.76 -4.72
C PHE A 166 22.96 -13.43 -3.97
N TYR A 167 24.02 -12.74 -3.53
CA TYR A 167 23.85 -11.54 -2.70
C TYR A 167 23.51 -10.22 -3.44
N SER A 168 23.57 -10.16 -4.77
CA SER A 168 23.37 -8.90 -5.50
C SER A 168 21.98 -8.79 -6.15
N ALA A 169 21.11 -7.98 -5.55
CA ALA A 169 19.88 -7.40 -6.12
C ALA A 169 18.61 -8.27 -6.18
N ASN A 170 18.16 -8.77 -5.03
CA ASN A 170 16.74 -9.03 -4.81
C ASN A 170 15.97 -7.70 -4.74
N PRO A 171 14.82 -7.53 -5.42
CA PRO A 171 14.01 -6.32 -5.29
C PRO A 171 13.66 -6.05 -3.82
N ILE A 172 13.79 -4.80 -3.41
CA ILE A 172 13.54 -4.39 -2.02
C ILE A 172 12.08 -3.91 -1.94
N PRO A 173 11.21 -4.55 -1.14
CA PRO A 173 9.87 -4.03 -0.92
C PRO A 173 9.95 -2.64 -0.29
N TYR A 174 9.08 -1.72 -0.68
CA TYR A 174 9.12 -0.33 -0.20
C TYR A 174 7.85 0.10 0.56
N HIS A 175 6.84 -0.78 0.64
CA HIS A 175 5.61 -0.62 1.44
C HIS A 175 5.62 -1.51 2.69
N TYR A 176 6.71 -1.50 3.46
CA TYR A 176 6.93 -2.45 4.56
C TYR A 176 5.75 -2.56 5.54
N PHE A 177 5.12 -1.43 5.88
CA PHE A 177 4.06 -1.40 6.88
C PHE A 177 2.78 -2.16 6.44
N GLU A 178 2.47 -2.14 5.14
CA GLU A 178 1.38 -2.94 4.56
C GLU A 178 1.70 -4.43 4.69
N ILE A 179 2.90 -4.82 4.24
CA ILE A 179 3.31 -6.23 4.22
C ILE A 179 3.34 -6.80 5.65
N TRP A 180 3.84 -6.04 6.63
CA TRP A 180 3.83 -6.44 8.04
C TRP A 180 2.41 -6.56 8.62
N THR A 181 1.50 -5.68 8.20
CA THR A 181 0.09 -5.77 8.62
C THR A 181 -0.57 -7.02 8.05
N GLN A 182 -0.33 -7.32 6.77
CA GLN A 182 -0.81 -8.54 6.14
C GLN A 182 -0.22 -9.78 6.82
N ALA A 183 1.09 -9.79 7.10
CA ALA A 183 1.79 -10.88 7.77
C ALA A 183 1.19 -11.17 9.15
N LEU A 184 0.85 -10.13 9.94
CA LEU A 184 0.19 -10.29 11.24
C LEU A 184 -1.16 -11.00 11.12
N PHE A 185 -2.01 -10.60 10.16
CA PHE A 185 -3.32 -11.24 9.95
C PHE A 185 -3.19 -12.65 9.38
N LEU A 186 -2.20 -12.88 8.52
CA LEU A 186 -1.94 -14.20 7.96
C LEU A 186 -1.53 -15.20 9.05
N ASN A 187 -0.77 -14.75 10.05
CA ASN A 187 -0.26 -15.60 11.13
C ASN A 187 -1.35 -16.18 12.07
N THR A 188 -2.57 -15.65 12.02
CA THR A 188 -3.70 -16.11 12.87
C THR A 188 -4.90 -16.57 12.06
N SER A 189 -4.85 -16.42 10.74
CA SER A 189 -5.92 -16.79 9.84
C SER A 189 -5.91 -18.28 9.52
N LEU A 190 -7.10 -18.82 9.24
CA LEU A 190 -7.28 -20.17 8.70
C LEU A 190 -7.32 -20.21 7.16
N ASN A 191 -7.16 -19.05 6.52
CA ASN A 191 -7.17 -18.86 5.08
C ASN A 191 -5.75 -18.60 4.54
N SER A 192 -5.65 -18.65 3.22
CA SER A 192 -4.40 -18.35 2.51
C SER A 192 -4.12 -16.85 2.42
N GLY A 193 -2.86 -16.51 2.15
CA GLY A 193 -2.38 -15.12 2.07
C GLY A 193 -3.27 -14.20 1.23
N VAL A 194 -3.65 -14.62 0.01
CA VAL A 194 -4.48 -13.80 -0.89
C VAL A 194 -5.90 -13.60 -0.38
N PHE A 195 -6.49 -14.59 0.27
CA PHE A 195 -7.82 -14.43 0.87
C PHE A 195 -7.79 -13.54 2.10
N VAL A 196 -6.75 -13.65 2.93
CA VAL A 196 -6.51 -12.71 4.02
C VAL A 196 -6.35 -11.30 3.47
N PHE A 197 -5.59 -11.12 2.38
CA PHE A 197 -5.42 -9.82 1.74
C PHE A 197 -6.75 -9.20 1.28
N ILE A 198 -7.54 -9.96 0.52
CA ILE A 198 -8.79 -9.49 -0.11
C ILE A 198 -9.91 -9.33 0.93
N TYR A 199 -10.12 -10.32 1.80
CA TYR A 199 -11.31 -10.40 2.64
C TYR A 199 -11.10 -10.01 4.10
N VAL A 200 -9.85 -9.82 4.57
CA VAL A 200 -9.57 -9.42 5.96
C VAL A 200 -8.83 -8.10 5.99
N PHE A 201 -7.64 -8.04 5.38
CA PHE A 201 -6.78 -6.87 5.36
C PHE A 201 -7.43 -5.68 4.65
N THR A 202 -7.92 -5.85 3.43
CA THR A 202 -8.53 -4.75 2.66
C THR A 202 -9.76 -4.16 3.37
N PRO A 203 -10.73 -4.96 3.87
CA PRO A 203 -11.83 -4.43 4.67
C PRO A 203 -11.38 -3.73 5.96
N PHE A 204 -10.39 -4.28 6.66
CA PHE A 204 -9.83 -3.68 7.87
C PHE A 204 -9.26 -2.28 7.61
N VAL A 205 -8.41 -2.13 6.58
CA VAL A 205 -7.77 -0.83 6.30
C VAL A 205 -8.76 0.20 5.76
N CYS A 206 -9.77 -0.23 4.99
CA CYS A 206 -10.86 0.64 4.54
C CYS A 206 -11.73 1.11 5.72
N ALA A 207 -12.03 0.21 6.66
CA ALA A 207 -12.76 0.55 7.89
C ALA A 207 -11.97 1.53 8.78
N LEU A 208 -10.65 1.36 8.87
CA LEU A 208 -9.78 2.27 9.62
C LEU A 208 -9.76 3.66 8.99
N ALA A 209 -9.67 3.77 7.66
CA ALA A 209 -9.77 5.03 6.95
C ALA A 209 -11.15 5.68 7.12
N ALA A 210 -12.23 4.92 6.94
CA ALA A 210 -13.60 5.40 7.16
C ALA A 210 -13.81 5.93 8.58
N LEU A 211 -13.29 5.21 9.59
CA LEU A 211 -13.33 5.65 10.98
C LEU A 211 -12.53 6.94 11.20
N ALA A 212 -11.35 7.08 10.59
CA ALA A 212 -10.56 8.30 10.65
C ALA A 212 -11.37 9.50 10.13
N PHE A 213 -12.02 9.37 8.97
CA PHE A 213 -12.88 10.42 8.43
C PHE A 213 -14.11 10.69 9.28
N TYR A 214 -14.72 9.67 9.84
CA TYR A 214 -15.85 9.84 10.77
C TYR A 214 -15.44 10.70 11.97
N VAL A 215 -14.28 10.41 12.56
CA VAL A 215 -13.71 11.18 13.67
C VAL A 215 -13.33 12.60 13.24
N LEU A 216 -12.73 12.77 12.05
CA LEU A 216 -12.47 14.09 11.48
C LEU A 216 -13.76 14.91 11.38
N GLY A 217 -14.82 14.34 10.79
CA GLY A 217 -16.08 15.03 10.61
C GLY A 217 -16.74 15.41 11.93
N ARG A 218 -16.69 14.54 12.95
CA ARG A 218 -17.11 14.89 14.33
C ARG A 218 -16.28 16.01 14.95
N SER A 219 -14.98 16.04 14.68
CA SER A 219 -14.12 17.12 15.17
C SER A 219 -14.39 18.47 14.46
N LEU A 220 -14.86 18.42 13.21
CA LEU A 220 -15.19 19.59 12.39
C LEU A 220 -16.61 20.11 12.68
N LEU A 221 -17.54 19.19 12.92
CA LEU A 221 -18.97 19.45 13.12
C LEU A 221 -19.36 19.27 14.59
N LYS A 222 -20.00 20.27 15.19
CA LYS A 222 -20.75 20.07 16.44
C LYS A 222 -22.05 19.34 16.10
N ILE A 223 -21.99 18.01 15.96
CA ILE A 223 -23.12 17.19 15.55
C ILE A 223 -24.08 17.01 16.74
N THR A 224 -25.24 17.66 16.66
CA THR A 224 -26.33 17.52 17.63
C THR A 224 -27.53 16.76 17.08
N SER A 225 -27.63 16.65 15.75
CA SER A 225 -28.77 16.03 15.05
C SER A 225 -28.43 14.64 14.51
N ILE A 226 -29.38 13.70 14.62
CA ILE A 226 -29.25 12.34 14.09
C ILE A 226 -29.03 12.32 12.57
N TYR A 227 -29.70 13.20 11.82
CA TYR A 227 -29.56 13.29 10.37
C TYR A 227 -28.16 13.71 9.95
N ARG A 228 -27.55 14.68 10.67
CA ARG A 228 -26.16 15.09 10.42
C ARG A 228 -25.18 13.98 10.74
N ASN A 229 -25.45 13.19 11.78
CA ASN A 229 -24.63 12.02 12.10
C ASN A 229 -24.74 10.92 11.04
N LEU A 230 -25.94 10.68 10.50
CA LEU A 230 -26.15 9.73 9.41
C LEU A 230 -25.43 10.19 8.13
N LEU A 231 -25.56 11.45 7.75
CA LEU A 231 -24.83 12.02 6.60
C LEU A 231 -23.32 11.92 6.78
N LEU A 232 -22.82 12.18 7.98
CA LEU A 232 -21.41 11.98 8.30
C LEU A 232 -21.01 10.51 8.10
N LEU A 233 -21.78 9.57 8.65
CA LEU A 233 -21.51 8.14 8.55
C LEU A 233 -21.48 7.69 7.08
N VAL A 234 -22.44 8.13 6.27
CA VAL A 234 -22.48 7.84 4.83
C VAL A 234 -21.28 8.47 4.11
N ALA A 235 -20.96 9.74 4.36
CA ALA A 235 -19.80 10.39 3.75
C ALA A 235 -18.48 9.69 4.10
N SER A 236 -18.34 9.25 5.36
CA SER A 236 -17.17 8.49 5.84
C SER A 236 -17.09 7.08 5.25
N LEU A 237 -18.21 6.46 4.89
CA LEU A 237 -18.23 5.18 4.17
C LEU A 237 -17.88 5.33 2.69
N LEU A 238 -18.26 6.44 2.06
CA LEU A 238 -18.02 6.68 0.63
C LEU A 238 -16.59 7.17 0.35
N ILE A 239 -15.94 7.82 1.32
CA ILE A 239 -14.63 8.43 1.07
C ILE A 239 -13.50 7.43 0.75
N PRO A 240 -13.45 6.18 1.25
CA PRO A 240 -12.44 5.21 0.80
C PRO A 240 -12.58 4.81 -0.69
N PHE A 241 -13.75 5.04 -1.30
CA PHE A 241 -13.98 4.88 -2.73
C PHE A 241 -13.51 6.09 -3.53
N SER A 242 -13.16 7.21 -2.89
CA SER A 242 -12.84 8.43 -3.62
C SER A 242 -11.66 8.19 -4.55
N MET A 243 -11.91 8.37 -5.84
CA MET A 243 -10.90 8.35 -6.87
C MET A 243 -10.70 9.79 -7.35
N GLY A 244 -9.47 10.15 -7.72
CA GLY A 244 -9.16 11.42 -8.38
C GLY A 244 -9.69 11.53 -9.82
N LYS A 245 -10.86 10.95 -10.14
CA LYS A 245 -11.45 10.98 -11.48
C LYS A 245 -12.68 11.87 -11.50
N LEU A 246 -12.74 12.83 -12.43
CA LEU A 246 -14.02 13.43 -12.80
C LEU A 246 -14.79 12.49 -13.75
N PRO A 247 -16.14 12.57 -13.79
CA PRO A 247 -16.99 11.66 -14.55
C PRO A 247 -16.83 11.61 -16.07
N PHE A 248 -15.91 12.37 -16.66
CA PHE A 248 -15.99 12.74 -18.07
C PHE A 248 -14.74 12.42 -18.91
N LEU A 249 -13.66 11.89 -18.33
CA LEU A 249 -12.44 11.57 -19.08
C LEU A 249 -11.78 10.26 -18.63
N LEU A 250 -11.55 9.36 -19.60
CA LEU A 250 -10.71 8.16 -19.44
C LEU A 250 -9.28 8.56 -19.04
N GLY A 251 -8.70 7.87 -18.06
CA GLY A 251 -7.27 8.00 -17.71
C GLY A 251 -6.90 8.84 -16.47
N GLY A 252 -7.79 9.00 -15.49
CA GLY A 252 -7.43 9.59 -14.18
C GLY A 252 -6.70 8.63 -13.21
N LEU A 253 -6.29 9.13 -12.04
CA LEU A 253 -5.59 8.37 -10.99
C LEU A 253 -6.48 7.23 -10.45
N GLN A 254 -5.97 6.00 -10.41
CA GLN A 254 -6.75 4.80 -10.11
C GLN A 254 -6.67 4.35 -8.63
N ASP A 255 -5.95 5.08 -7.78
CA ASP A 255 -5.44 4.51 -6.53
C ASP A 255 -6.25 4.90 -5.28
N ASN A 256 -7.47 4.40 -5.20
CA ASN A 256 -8.26 4.41 -3.96
C ASN A 256 -7.87 3.22 -3.06
N ILE A 257 -8.18 3.29 -1.76
CA ILE A 257 -7.77 2.28 -0.76
C ILE A 257 -8.35 0.90 -1.07
N ILE A 258 -9.52 0.83 -1.70
CA ILE A 258 -10.22 -0.44 -1.98
C ILE A 258 -9.49 -1.23 -3.08
N ASN A 259 -8.81 -0.53 -4.00
CA ASN A 259 -7.99 -1.14 -5.04
C ASN A 259 -6.51 -1.26 -4.64
N TYR A 260 -6.03 -0.29 -3.86
CA TYR A 260 -4.63 -0.15 -3.45
C TYR A 260 -4.57 0.06 -1.94
N PRO A 261 -4.78 -1.01 -1.15
CA PRO A 261 -4.83 -0.92 0.30
C PRO A 261 -3.55 -0.31 0.88
N ARG A 262 -2.39 -0.47 0.23
CA ARG A 262 -1.11 0.21 0.52
C ARG A 262 -1.19 1.71 0.83
N ASN A 263 -2.19 2.41 0.32
CA ASN A 263 -2.35 3.86 0.54
C ASN A 263 -3.01 4.22 1.88
N TYR A 264 -3.57 3.26 2.61
CA TYR A 264 -4.43 3.52 3.78
C TYR A 264 -3.79 4.40 4.86
N MET A 265 -2.50 4.20 5.15
CA MET A 265 -1.82 4.97 6.18
C MET A 265 -1.64 6.44 5.79
N PHE A 266 -1.59 6.76 4.49
CA PHE A 266 -1.61 8.15 4.05
C PHE A 266 -2.93 8.82 4.42
N TYR A 267 -4.07 8.15 4.24
CA TYR A 267 -5.37 8.69 4.64
C TYR A 267 -5.43 8.94 6.15
N ILE A 268 -4.96 7.99 6.96
CA ILE A 268 -4.95 8.10 8.42
C ILE A 268 -4.03 9.25 8.87
N CYS A 269 -2.81 9.33 8.35
CA CYS A 269 -1.85 10.34 8.75
C CYS A 269 -2.29 11.76 8.32
N PHE A 270 -2.86 11.94 7.14
CA PHE A 270 -3.39 13.25 6.73
C PHE A 270 -4.59 13.68 7.56
N VAL A 271 -5.51 12.76 7.87
CA VAL A 271 -6.63 13.04 8.78
C VAL A 271 -6.12 13.46 10.16
N CYS A 272 -5.20 12.68 10.73
CA CYS A 272 -4.57 13.00 12.01
C CYS A 272 -3.88 14.38 11.95
N PHE A 273 -3.06 14.64 10.93
CA PHE A 273 -2.42 15.94 10.70
C PHE A 273 -3.46 17.08 10.73
N PHE A 274 -4.58 16.95 10.03
CA PHE A 274 -5.63 17.97 10.00
C PHE A 274 -6.26 18.20 11.37
N ILE A 275 -6.60 17.12 12.09
CA ILE A 275 -7.20 17.21 13.43
C ILE A 275 -6.24 17.88 14.41
N PHE A 276 -5.00 17.40 14.51
CA PHE A 276 -4.02 17.93 15.46
C PHE A 276 -3.63 19.36 15.13
N TYR A 277 -3.40 19.68 13.86
CA TYR A 277 -3.02 21.03 13.44
C TYR A 277 -4.12 22.04 13.77
N ARG A 278 -5.39 21.70 13.44
CA ARG A 278 -6.57 22.53 13.76
C ARG A 278 -6.76 22.73 15.25
N LYS A 279 -6.52 21.69 16.06
CA LYS A 279 -6.64 21.77 17.53
C LYS A 279 -5.44 22.47 18.20
N GLY A 280 -4.43 22.89 17.43
CA GLY A 280 -3.25 23.58 17.96
C GLY A 280 -2.13 22.65 18.45
N TYR A 281 -2.27 21.34 18.28
CA TYR A 281 -1.26 20.33 18.64
C TYR A 281 -0.24 20.15 17.51
N LYS A 282 0.47 21.23 17.17
CA LYS A 282 1.34 21.30 15.98
C LYS A 282 2.45 20.26 15.96
N SER A 283 3.09 19.99 17.10
CA SER A 283 4.10 18.93 17.19
C SER A 283 3.53 17.57 16.81
N PHE A 284 2.38 17.16 17.38
CA PHE A 284 1.71 15.90 17.02
C PHE A 284 1.36 15.84 15.53
N ALA A 285 0.88 16.96 14.97
CA ALA A 285 0.58 17.04 13.55
C ALA A 285 1.84 16.76 12.69
N VAL A 286 2.96 17.38 13.03
CA VAL A 286 4.26 17.16 12.34
C VAL A 286 4.74 15.72 12.48
N TYR A 287 4.60 15.09 13.66
CA TYR A 287 4.97 13.69 13.85
C TYR A 287 4.16 12.74 12.95
N PHE A 288 2.85 12.96 12.78
CA PHE A 288 2.04 12.16 11.87
C PHE A 288 2.44 12.33 10.39
N LEU A 289 2.88 13.52 9.98
CA LEU A 289 3.46 13.71 8.64
C LEU A 289 4.82 13.04 8.50
N ALA A 290 5.70 13.18 9.50
CA ALA A 290 7.01 12.53 9.49
C ALA A 290 6.89 11.00 9.43
N PHE A 291 5.86 10.45 10.07
CA PHE A 291 5.54 9.02 10.07
C PHE A 291 5.34 8.44 8.66
N LEU A 292 4.84 9.23 7.71
CA LEU A 292 4.68 8.80 6.31
C LEU A 292 5.99 8.34 5.68
N SER A 293 7.12 8.93 6.09
CA SER A 293 8.44 8.63 5.53
C SER A 293 8.95 7.26 5.93
N CYS A 294 8.42 6.74 7.03
CA CYS A 294 8.75 5.42 7.54
C CYS A 294 7.83 4.37 6.92
N ILE A 295 6.54 4.69 6.73
CA ILE A 295 5.53 3.80 6.11
C ILE A 295 5.94 3.41 4.69
N ASN A 296 6.40 4.40 3.92
CA ASN A 296 6.88 4.22 2.57
C ASN A 296 8.14 5.04 2.37
N ILE A 297 9.27 4.35 2.41
CA ILE A 297 10.60 4.95 2.38
C ILE A 297 10.87 5.78 1.13
N LEU A 298 10.20 5.47 0.02
CA LEU A 298 10.37 6.21 -1.21
C LEU A 298 9.95 7.68 -1.09
N TYR A 299 9.06 8.01 -0.13
CA TYR A 299 8.62 9.37 0.12
C TYR A 299 9.49 10.14 1.10
N LEU A 300 10.51 9.50 1.68
CA LEU A 300 11.38 10.14 2.64
C LEU A 300 11.93 11.49 2.16
N PRO A 301 12.48 11.62 0.92
CA PRO A 301 13.02 12.90 0.46
C PRO A 301 11.92 13.97 0.36
N THR A 302 10.74 13.60 -0.16
CA THR A 302 9.59 14.50 -0.29
C THR A 302 9.15 15.02 1.08
N ILE A 303 8.93 14.11 2.04
CA ILE A 303 8.39 14.45 3.36
C ILE A 303 9.39 15.28 4.15
N SER A 304 10.68 14.93 4.12
CA SER A 304 11.71 15.72 4.78
C SER A 304 11.79 17.14 4.25
N VAL A 305 11.76 17.32 2.92
CA VAL A 305 11.76 18.66 2.31
C VAL A 305 10.50 19.44 2.68
N VAL A 306 9.32 18.80 2.63
CA VAL A 306 8.06 19.44 3.03
C VAL A 306 8.08 19.89 4.49
N LEU A 307 8.62 19.07 5.40
CA LEU A 307 8.71 19.43 6.82
C LEU A 307 9.73 20.55 7.07
N VAL A 308 10.85 20.58 6.35
CA VAL A 308 11.81 21.69 6.39
C VAL A 308 11.15 23.00 5.92
N VAL A 309 10.48 22.96 4.76
CA VAL A 309 9.77 24.11 4.18
C VAL A 309 8.63 24.56 5.10
N LEU A 310 7.93 23.63 5.73
CA LEU A 310 6.90 23.93 6.74
C LEU A 310 7.50 24.62 7.98
N GLY A 311 8.66 24.17 8.47
CA GLY A 311 9.35 24.80 9.59
C GLY A 311 9.78 26.24 9.27
N ILE A 312 10.33 26.47 8.07
CA ILE A 312 10.67 27.80 7.56
C ILE A 312 9.41 28.68 7.46
N PHE A 313 8.33 28.14 6.89
CA PHE A 313 7.06 28.86 6.77
C PHE A 313 6.48 29.23 8.15
N GLN A 314 6.54 28.31 9.12
CA GLN A 314 6.09 28.58 10.49
C GLN A 314 6.90 29.69 11.17
N TYR A 315 8.22 29.72 10.96
CA TYR A 315 9.10 30.74 11.53
C TYR A 315 8.85 32.12 10.91
N TYR A 316 8.92 32.23 9.58
CA TYR A 316 8.87 33.53 8.89
C TYR A 316 7.45 34.07 8.70
N TYR A 317 6.48 33.22 8.35
CA TYR A 317 5.13 33.65 7.99
C TYR A 317 4.15 33.61 9.17
N GLN A 318 4.15 32.51 9.94
CA GLN A 318 3.29 32.39 11.13
C GLN A 318 3.88 33.09 12.36
N LYS A 319 5.14 33.53 12.31
CA LYS A 319 5.88 34.14 13.43
C LYS A 319 5.83 33.28 14.70
N GLU A 320 5.90 31.95 14.52
CA GLU A 320 5.95 31.01 15.64
C GLU A 320 7.27 31.15 16.41
N LYS A 321 7.29 30.71 17.67
CA LYS A 321 8.54 30.65 18.45
C LYS A 321 9.57 29.81 17.70
N GLY A 322 10.81 30.29 17.62
CA GLY A 322 11.91 29.60 16.92
C GLY A 322 12.12 28.15 17.34
N SER A 323 11.81 27.81 18.60
CA SER A 323 11.85 26.43 19.10
C SER A 323 10.84 25.49 18.43
N ILE A 324 9.64 25.96 18.07
CA ILE A 324 8.62 25.14 17.40
C ILE A 324 9.00 24.91 15.93
N ALA A 325 9.51 25.95 15.26
CA ALA A 325 10.00 25.86 13.90
C ALA A 325 11.22 24.93 13.80
N LEU A 326 12.20 25.08 14.71
CA LEU A 326 13.37 24.22 14.79
C LEU A 326 12.99 22.76 15.08
N HIS A 327 12.06 22.52 16.00
CA HIS A 327 11.54 21.18 16.28
C HIS A 327 10.91 20.55 15.03
N THR A 328 10.14 21.32 14.26
CA THR A 328 9.54 20.84 13.01
C THR A 328 10.60 20.41 11.98
N ILE A 329 11.66 21.20 11.86
CA ILE A 329 12.81 20.87 10.98
C ILE A 329 13.51 19.60 11.46
N ILE A 330 13.83 19.51 12.75
CA ILE A 330 14.53 18.36 13.35
C ILE A 330 13.71 17.08 13.17
N VAL A 331 12.42 17.11 13.48
CA VAL A 331 11.54 15.94 13.33
C VAL A 331 11.39 15.52 11.86
N GLY A 332 11.54 16.44 10.91
CA GLY A 332 11.53 16.12 9.48
C GLY A 332 12.85 15.56 8.93
N THR A 333 13.99 15.98 9.49
CA THR A 333 15.32 15.55 9.02
C THR A 333 15.84 14.32 9.75
N LEU A 334 15.39 14.08 10.99
CA LEU A 334 15.82 12.95 11.83
C LEU A 334 15.45 11.59 11.22
N PRO A 335 14.21 11.34 10.74
CA PRO A 335 13.88 10.11 10.02
C PRO A 335 14.78 9.90 8.80
N ALA A 336 15.10 10.97 8.06
CA ALA A 336 15.95 10.89 6.88
C ALA A 336 17.37 10.49 7.23
N PHE A 337 17.95 11.12 8.25
CA PHE A 337 19.27 10.76 8.74
C PHE A 337 19.32 9.30 9.20
N PHE A 338 18.35 8.83 10.00
CA PHE A 338 18.33 7.46 10.48
C PHE A 338 18.08 6.43 9.39
N ILE A 339 17.21 6.71 8.43
CA ILE A 339 16.96 5.81 7.31
C ILE A 339 18.20 5.73 6.41
N ILE A 340 18.86 6.85 6.12
CA ILE A 340 20.12 6.88 5.36
C ILE A 340 21.17 6.04 6.08
N LEU A 341 21.34 6.23 7.40
CA LEU A 341 22.25 5.41 8.20
C LEU A 341 21.88 3.92 8.18
N PHE A 342 20.59 3.59 8.39
CA PHE A 342 20.09 2.22 8.37
C PHE A 342 20.42 1.52 7.05
N TYR A 343 20.20 2.21 5.92
CA TYR A 343 20.55 1.66 4.61
C TYR A 343 22.07 1.52 4.42
N PHE A 344 22.85 2.49 4.88
CA PHE A 344 24.31 2.45 4.78
C PHE A 344 24.93 1.32 5.63
N PHE A 345 24.34 1.00 6.79
CA PHE A 345 24.84 -0.03 7.71
C PHE A 345 24.36 -1.45 7.37
N LEU A 346 23.07 -1.63 7.01
CA LEU A 346 22.52 -2.97 6.72
C LEU A 346 22.76 -3.42 5.28
N PHE A 347 22.75 -2.48 4.33
CA PHE A 347 23.10 -2.74 2.95
C PHE A 347 24.47 -2.13 2.71
N LYS A 348 25.54 -2.74 3.30
CA LYS A 348 26.93 -2.53 2.86
C LYS A 348 26.88 -2.42 1.34
N THR A 349 27.23 -1.26 0.80
CA THR A 349 27.07 -0.92 -0.62
C THR A 349 27.60 -2.06 -1.48
N VAL A 350 26.71 -2.93 -1.96
CA VAL A 350 27.06 -4.01 -2.86
C VAL A 350 27.27 -3.35 -4.20
N GLY A 351 28.54 -3.00 -4.48
CA GLY A 351 29.07 -2.68 -5.80
C GLY A 351 28.09 -1.94 -6.71
N GLY A 352 27.52 -0.84 -6.24
CA GLY A 352 26.76 0.06 -7.11
C GLY A 352 27.76 0.61 -8.12
N ARG A 353 27.58 0.28 -9.41
CA ARG A 353 28.29 0.92 -10.52
C ARG A 353 28.39 2.41 -10.20
N GLY A 354 29.61 2.93 -10.19
CA GLY A 354 29.86 4.34 -9.92
C GLY A 354 28.90 5.18 -10.76
N ILE A 355 28.34 6.22 -10.15
CA ILE A 355 27.60 7.25 -10.87
C ILE A 355 28.56 7.79 -11.92
N ASP A 356 28.39 7.34 -13.16
CA ASP A 356 29.16 7.79 -14.30
C ASP A 356 28.86 9.30 -14.45
N LEU A 357 29.88 10.14 -14.31
CA LEU A 357 29.78 11.60 -14.35
C LEU A 357 29.30 12.13 -15.72
N SER A 358 29.14 11.26 -16.72
CA SER A 358 28.35 11.52 -17.94
C SER A 358 26.83 11.72 -17.67
N ALA A 359 26.37 11.49 -16.44
CA ALA A 359 24.98 11.67 -15.99
C ALA A 359 24.45 13.12 -16.03
N LEU A 360 25.27 14.16 -16.25
CA LEU A 360 24.78 15.54 -16.33
C LEU A 360 23.88 15.80 -17.56
N ASN A 361 24.19 15.18 -18.70
CA ASN A 361 23.30 15.24 -19.88
C ASN A 361 22.02 14.42 -19.66
N ILE A 362 22.12 13.32 -18.92
CA ILE A 362 21.00 12.48 -18.53
C ILE A 362 20.08 13.22 -17.54
N ILE A 363 20.63 13.95 -16.57
CA ILE A 363 19.87 14.81 -15.64
C ILE A 363 19.15 15.90 -16.42
N LYS A 364 19.79 16.54 -17.41
CA LYS A 364 19.13 17.55 -18.25
C LYS A 364 17.98 16.95 -19.07
N ILE A 365 18.17 15.77 -19.65
CA ILE A 365 17.12 15.04 -20.39
C ILE A 365 15.98 14.67 -19.44
N TYR A 366 16.27 14.11 -18.25
CA TYR A 366 15.27 13.78 -17.24
C TYR A 366 14.57 14.99 -16.66
N LEU A 367 15.26 16.13 -16.51
CA LEU A 367 14.64 17.37 -16.08
C LEU A 367 13.66 17.89 -17.15
N LEU A 368 14.05 17.86 -18.42
CA LEU A 368 13.20 18.28 -19.54
C LEU A 368 12.01 17.32 -19.77
N GLU A 369 12.23 16.02 -19.73
CA GLU A 369 11.20 14.97 -19.76
C GLU A 369 10.27 15.09 -18.56
N GLY A 370 10.82 15.22 -17.35
CA GLY A 370 10.07 15.39 -16.11
C GLY A 370 9.24 16.67 -16.10
N LEU A 371 9.79 17.80 -16.55
CA LEU A 371 9.05 19.04 -16.76
C LEU A 371 7.97 18.86 -17.83
N ARG A 372 8.24 18.20 -18.95
CA ARG A 372 7.22 17.89 -19.96
C ARG A 372 6.10 17.01 -19.39
N TYR A 373 6.43 15.99 -18.60
CA TYR A 373 5.47 15.11 -17.93
C TYR A 373 4.63 15.90 -16.91
N PHE A 374 5.29 16.75 -16.12
CA PHE A 374 4.68 17.67 -15.18
C PHE A 374 3.69 18.62 -15.86
N PHE A 375 4.09 19.30 -16.94
CA PHE A 375 3.24 20.25 -17.66
C PHE A 375 2.10 19.57 -18.44
N ARG A 376 2.40 18.47 -19.15
CA ARG A 376 1.46 17.84 -20.09
C ARG A 376 0.40 16.97 -19.40
N LEU A 377 0.81 16.15 -18.42
CA LEU A 377 -0.09 15.20 -17.79
C LEU A 377 -0.61 15.71 -16.44
N ASN A 378 0.22 16.36 -15.63
CA ASN A 378 -0.16 16.70 -14.25
C ASN A 378 -0.73 18.12 -14.13
N LEU A 379 -0.20 19.12 -14.83
CA LEU A 379 -0.71 20.49 -14.74
C LEU A 379 -2.12 20.61 -15.34
N ALA A 380 -2.37 20.03 -16.52
CA ALA A 380 -3.72 19.97 -17.08
C ALA A 380 -4.70 19.22 -16.14
N ARG A 381 -4.24 18.14 -15.49
CA ARG A 381 -5.03 17.40 -14.48
C ARG A 381 -5.30 18.24 -13.23
N ILE A 382 -4.30 18.96 -12.71
CA ILE A 382 -4.44 19.84 -11.54
C ILE A 382 -5.35 21.03 -11.85
N TRP A 383 -5.16 21.70 -13.00
CA TRP A 383 -5.89 22.90 -13.38
C TRP A 383 -7.33 22.66 -13.85
N LEU A 384 -7.61 21.53 -14.53
CA LEU A 384 -8.96 21.25 -15.02
C LEU A 384 -9.81 20.49 -13.99
N PHE A 385 -9.20 19.63 -13.16
CA PHE A 385 -9.96 18.71 -12.32
C PHE A 385 -9.99 19.11 -10.84
N TYR A 386 -8.90 19.67 -10.33
CA TYR A 386 -8.75 19.92 -8.88
C TYR A 386 -8.79 21.39 -8.52
N LEU A 387 -8.33 22.27 -9.41
CA LEU A 387 -8.37 23.71 -9.24
C LEU A 387 -9.79 24.22 -8.97
N PRO A 388 -10.89 23.72 -9.58
CA PRO A 388 -12.22 24.15 -9.19
C PRO A 388 -12.52 23.91 -7.72
N PHE A 389 -12.18 22.74 -7.17
CA PHE A 389 -12.42 22.41 -5.75
C PHE A 389 -11.46 23.13 -4.81
N VAL A 390 -10.19 23.28 -5.21
CA VAL A 390 -9.18 24.05 -4.47
C VAL A 390 -9.54 25.52 -4.48
N LEU A 391 -9.92 26.12 -5.61
CA LEU A 391 -10.37 27.50 -5.73
C LEU A 391 -11.69 27.72 -5.02
N ILE A 392 -12.66 26.81 -5.12
CA ILE A 392 -13.91 26.90 -4.34
C ILE A 392 -13.57 26.91 -2.85
N SER A 393 -12.69 26.02 -2.39
CA SER A 393 -12.23 26.00 -1.00
C SER A 393 -11.50 27.29 -0.64
N LEU A 394 -10.57 27.77 -1.47
CA LEU A 394 -9.78 28.99 -1.26
C LEU A 394 -10.64 30.25 -1.26
N VAL A 395 -11.51 30.44 -2.24
CA VAL A 395 -12.45 31.58 -2.36
C VAL A 395 -13.39 31.59 -1.16
N TYR A 396 -13.89 30.42 -0.78
CA TYR A 396 -14.75 30.26 0.37
C TYR A 396 -14.01 30.62 1.68
N LEU A 397 -12.77 30.17 1.84
CA LEU A 397 -11.93 30.45 3.02
C LEU A 397 -11.45 31.90 3.08
N TRP A 398 -11.13 32.49 1.92
CA TRP A 398 -10.69 33.87 1.77
C TRP A 398 -11.80 34.85 2.15
N ARG A 399 -13.04 34.57 1.76
CA ARG A 399 -14.21 35.37 2.17
C ARG A 399 -14.41 35.42 3.68
N ASN A 400 -14.00 34.37 4.40
CA ASN A 400 -14.16 34.26 5.85
C ASN A 400 -12.86 34.56 6.62
N ARG A 401 -11.83 35.11 5.97
CA ARG A 401 -10.50 35.34 6.57
C ARG A 401 -10.49 36.39 7.70
N ASN A 402 -11.38 37.38 7.61
CA ASN A 402 -11.40 38.54 8.50
C ASN A 402 -12.03 38.25 9.87
N GLU A 403 -12.65 37.08 10.06
CA GLU A 403 -13.43 36.80 11.28
C GLU A 403 -12.76 35.83 12.27
N ASN A 404 -11.61 35.19 11.99
CA ASN A 404 -11.08 34.18 12.93
C ASN A 404 -9.60 33.78 12.72
N LYS A 405 -8.89 33.52 13.84
CA LYS A 405 -7.62 32.75 13.93
C LYS A 405 -7.66 31.37 13.24
N LYS A 406 -8.84 30.91 12.79
CA LYS A 406 -9.05 29.63 12.10
C LYS A 406 -8.59 29.63 10.64
N SER A 407 -8.43 30.79 10.00
CA SER A 407 -8.00 30.87 8.59
C SER A 407 -6.53 30.46 8.39
N SER A 408 -5.66 30.73 9.37
CA SER A 408 -4.22 30.41 9.31
C SER A 408 -3.94 28.90 9.23
N TYR A 409 -4.72 28.08 9.93
CA TYR A 409 -4.56 26.62 9.88
C TYR A 409 -4.85 26.03 8.50
N THR A 410 -5.85 26.60 7.83
CA THR A 410 -6.26 26.10 6.53
C THR A 410 -5.26 26.48 5.45
N ILE A 411 -4.65 27.67 5.56
CA ILE A 411 -3.52 28.07 4.72
C ILE A 411 -2.35 27.10 4.87
N VAL A 412 -2.03 26.68 6.10
CA VAL A 412 -0.95 25.71 6.34
C VAL A 412 -1.27 24.34 5.75
N ILE A 413 -2.51 23.85 5.91
CA ILE A 413 -2.94 22.58 5.34
C ILE A 413 -2.78 22.60 3.81
N ILE A 414 -3.24 23.67 3.16
CA ILE A 414 -3.13 23.83 1.71
C ILE A 414 -1.67 23.98 1.30
N PHE A 415 -0.86 24.72 2.06
CA PHE A 415 0.56 24.87 1.81
C PHE A 415 1.29 23.52 1.85
N VAL A 416 1.08 22.72 2.91
CA VAL A 416 1.65 21.37 3.00
C VAL A 416 1.18 20.51 1.83
N ALA A 417 -0.09 20.61 1.45
CA ALA A 417 -0.64 19.86 0.34
C ALA A 417 0.05 20.19 -1.00
N VAL A 418 0.20 21.48 -1.29
CA VAL A 418 0.88 21.97 -2.50
C VAL A 418 2.36 21.58 -2.48
N CYS A 419 3.04 21.71 -1.34
CA CYS A 419 4.44 21.31 -1.23
C CYS A 419 4.62 19.80 -1.41
N MET A 420 3.78 18.96 -0.79
CA MET A 420 3.82 17.51 -0.98
C MET A 420 3.66 17.14 -2.45
N GLU A 421 2.74 17.78 -3.17
CA GLU A 421 2.53 17.53 -4.60
C GLU A 421 3.76 17.93 -5.43
N ILE A 422 4.25 19.17 -5.26
CA ILE A 422 5.40 19.69 -6.02
C ILE A 422 6.63 18.80 -5.78
N PHE A 423 6.94 18.48 -4.52
CA PHE A 423 8.13 17.70 -4.20
C PHE A 423 7.97 16.22 -4.58
N SER A 424 6.78 15.63 -4.50
CA SER A 424 6.55 14.26 -5.00
C SER A 424 6.77 14.19 -6.51
N LEU A 425 6.28 15.18 -7.25
CA LEU A 425 6.43 15.27 -8.71
C LEU A 425 7.88 15.53 -9.13
N LEU A 426 8.56 16.44 -8.44
CA LEU A 426 9.99 16.68 -8.66
C LEU A 426 10.77 15.40 -8.40
N PHE A 427 10.56 14.75 -7.25
CA PHE A 427 11.26 13.52 -6.90
C PHE A 427 11.01 12.40 -7.91
N ALA A 428 9.75 12.18 -8.30
CA ALA A 428 9.38 11.23 -9.34
C ALA A 428 10.09 11.50 -10.69
N SER A 429 10.30 12.78 -11.02
CA SER A 429 11.03 13.18 -12.23
C SER A 429 12.54 12.88 -12.15
N PHE A 430 13.12 12.83 -10.94
CA PHE A 430 14.52 12.51 -10.70
C PHE A 430 14.79 11.02 -10.48
N VAL A 431 13.74 10.20 -10.30
CA VAL A 431 13.86 8.77 -10.07
C VAL A 431 13.05 7.99 -11.12
N PRO A 432 13.55 7.93 -12.37
CA PRO A 432 12.78 7.50 -13.55
C PRO A 432 12.42 6.01 -13.58
N HIS A 433 13.04 5.17 -12.75
CA HIS A 433 12.65 3.77 -12.58
C HIS A 433 11.44 3.61 -11.64
N LEU A 434 11.00 4.71 -11.02
CA LEU A 434 9.78 4.75 -10.24
C LEU A 434 8.70 5.38 -11.09
N GLU A 435 7.58 4.67 -11.25
CA GLU A 435 6.44 5.15 -12.01
C GLU A 435 5.95 6.48 -11.40
N ALA A 436 6.21 7.60 -12.07
CA ALA A 436 5.86 8.93 -11.58
C ALA A 436 4.34 9.08 -11.32
N GLY A 437 3.52 8.30 -12.03
CA GLY A 437 2.09 8.18 -11.77
C GLY A 437 1.76 7.59 -10.39
N THR A 438 2.50 6.56 -9.97
CA THR A 438 2.36 5.88 -8.68
C THR A 438 2.83 6.78 -7.52
N PHE A 439 3.81 7.65 -7.76
CA PHE A 439 4.22 8.64 -6.76
C PHE A 439 3.15 9.69 -6.48
N ASN A 440 2.52 10.17 -7.54
CA ASN A 440 1.45 11.15 -7.42
C ASN A 440 0.22 10.52 -6.75
N SER A 441 -0.22 9.36 -7.23
CA SER A 441 -1.48 8.73 -6.80
C SER A 441 -1.54 8.37 -5.30
N ILE A 442 -0.43 7.88 -4.73
CA ILE A 442 -0.35 7.44 -3.32
C ILE A 442 -0.48 8.63 -2.35
N VAL A 443 0.03 9.81 -2.72
CA VAL A 443 -0.03 11.02 -1.85
C VAL A 443 -1.25 11.87 -2.17
N LEU A 444 -1.51 12.13 -3.45
CA LEU A 444 -2.53 13.07 -3.90
C LEU A 444 -3.93 12.56 -3.60
N ASN A 445 -4.23 11.27 -3.82
CA ASN A 445 -5.58 10.74 -3.59
C ASN A 445 -6.02 10.86 -2.12
N PRO A 446 -5.25 10.38 -1.12
CA PRO A 446 -5.59 10.57 0.29
C PRO A 446 -5.75 12.03 0.71
N MET A 447 -4.90 12.90 0.16
CA MET A 447 -4.91 14.32 0.46
C MET A 447 -6.17 15.00 -0.12
N LEU A 448 -6.50 14.71 -1.37
CA LEU A 448 -7.71 15.21 -2.02
C LEU A 448 -8.97 14.66 -1.39
N ALA A 449 -8.98 13.38 -1.00
CA ALA A 449 -10.06 12.78 -0.23
C ALA A 449 -10.28 13.56 1.08
N SER A 450 -9.18 13.88 1.76
CA SER A 450 -9.23 14.67 2.99
C SER A 450 -9.74 16.09 2.78
N LEU A 451 -9.30 16.78 1.74
CA LEU A 451 -9.79 18.12 1.39
C LEU A 451 -11.26 18.11 0.94
N THR A 452 -11.66 17.13 0.13
CA THR A 452 -13.05 16.91 -0.31
C THR A 452 -13.95 16.70 0.90
N PHE A 453 -13.52 15.86 1.83
CA PHE A 453 -14.27 15.57 3.05
C PHE A 453 -14.37 16.81 3.95
N VAL A 454 -13.27 17.55 4.15
CA VAL A 454 -13.28 18.82 4.90
C VAL A 454 -14.22 19.83 4.24
N GLY A 455 -14.17 19.97 2.92
CA GLY A 455 -15.04 20.85 2.14
C GLY A 455 -16.51 20.47 2.29
N LEU A 456 -16.82 19.18 2.23
CA LEU A 456 -18.18 18.66 2.42
C LEU A 456 -18.70 18.96 3.82
N MET A 457 -17.90 18.68 4.85
CA MET A 457 -18.25 18.98 6.25
C MET A 457 -18.45 20.47 6.48
N TYR A 458 -17.57 21.30 5.90
CA TYR A 458 -17.70 22.74 6.00
C TYR A 458 -18.99 23.23 5.32
N ALA A 459 -19.26 22.77 4.09
CA ALA A 459 -20.48 23.11 3.36
C ALA A 459 -21.72 22.71 4.16
N LEU A 460 -21.77 21.50 4.71
CA LEU A 460 -22.83 21.00 5.60
C LEU A 460 -23.12 21.93 6.78
N ASN A 461 -22.10 22.56 7.36
CA ASN A 461 -22.27 23.46 8.50
C ASN A 461 -22.73 24.88 8.09
N THR A 462 -22.62 25.22 6.81
CA THR A 462 -22.80 26.58 6.29
C THR A 462 -23.74 26.66 5.07
N ILE A 463 -24.67 25.70 4.96
CA ILE A 463 -25.73 25.66 3.92
C ILE A 463 -26.74 26.80 4.13
N LYS A 464 -26.31 28.04 3.92
CA LYS A 464 -27.17 29.23 3.93
C LYS A 464 -27.22 29.91 2.56
N THR A 465 -26.21 29.71 1.71
CA THR A 465 -26.09 30.36 0.40
C THR A 465 -26.31 29.37 -0.73
N LEU A 466 -26.75 29.85 -1.90
CA LEU A 466 -26.87 29.02 -3.10
C LEU A 466 -25.53 28.37 -3.45
N LEU A 467 -24.43 29.12 -3.33
CA LEU A 467 -23.08 28.62 -3.56
C LEU A 467 -22.75 27.43 -2.66
N SER A 468 -23.02 27.49 -1.34
CA SER A 468 -22.72 26.36 -0.46
C SER A 468 -23.61 25.13 -0.71
N LYS A 469 -24.85 25.33 -1.17
CA LYS A 469 -25.71 24.24 -1.65
C LYS A 469 -25.14 23.56 -2.90
N VAL A 470 -24.71 24.35 -3.90
CA VAL A 470 -24.11 23.83 -5.14
C VAL A 470 -22.83 23.06 -4.83
N VAL A 471 -21.96 23.61 -3.98
CA VAL A 471 -20.72 22.92 -3.55
C VAL A 471 -21.03 21.61 -2.84
N PHE A 472 -22.00 21.60 -1.93
CA PHE A 472 -22.44 20.38 -1.25
C PHE A 472 -22.92 19.31 -2.24
N VAL A 473 -23.76 19.68 -3.21
CA VAL A 473 -24.28 18.76 -4.23
C VAL A 473 -23.15 18.22 -5.12
N LEU A 474 -22.23 19.07 -5.57
CA LEU A 474 -21.10 18.65 -6.41
C LEU A 474 -20.17 17.67 -5.67
N LEU A 475 -19.83 17.96 -4.42
CA LEU A 475 -18.99 17.08 -3.60
C LEU A 475 -19.70 15.75 -3.30
N GLY A 476 -21.00 15.79 -2.99
CA GLY A 476 -21.80 14.59 -2.79
C GLY A 476 -21.91 13.72 -4.05
N PHE A 477 -22.14 14.34 -5.20
CA PHE A 477 -22.17 13.66 -6.50
C PHE A 477 -20.83 13.00 -6.83
N GLN A 478 -19.71 13.69 -6.57
CA GLN A 478 -18.38 13.13 -6.79
C GLN A 478 -18.13 11.86 -5.95
N LEU A 479 -18.55 11.84 -4.68
CA LEU A 479 -18.42 10.66 -3.82
C LEU A 479 -19.28 9.49 -4.32
N LEU A 480 -20.53 9.76 -4.72
CA LEU A 480 -21.43 8.74 -5.27
C LEU A 480 -20.93 8.21 -6.62
N TYR A 481 -20.46 9.10 -7.49
CA TYR A 481 -19.85 8.72 -8.77
C TYR A 481 -18.64 7.82 -8.54
N SER A 482 -17.73 8.20 -7.63
CA SER A 482 -16.56 7.39 -7.30
C SER A 482 -16.96 6.01 -6.77
N PHE A 483 -17.95 5.96 -5.87
CA PHE A 483 -18.48 4.71 -5.34
C PHE A 483 -19.02 3.79 -6.45
N ILE A 484 -19.91 4.29 -7.31
CA ILE A 484 -20.49 3.53 -8.42
C ILE A 484 -19.37 3.06 -9.37
N PHE A 485 -18.44 3.95 -9.69
CA PHE A 485 -17.35 3.66 -10.61
C PHE A 485 -16.42 2.55 -10.10
N VAL A 486 -16.01 2.60 -8.83
CA VAL A 486 -15.17 1.57 -8.19
C VAL A 486 -15.93 0.25 -8.04
N LEU A 487 -17.20 0.32 -7.61
CA LEU A 487 -18.02 -0.85 -7.31
C LEU A 487 -18.33 -1.66 -8.58
N PHE A 488 -18.71 -0.99 -9.66
CA PHE A 488 -19.04 -1.62 -10.94
C PHE A 488 -17.86 -1.71 -11.91
N ASN A 489 -16.68 -1.22 -11.51
CA ASN A 489 -15.44 -1.32 -12.27
C ASN A 489 -15.58 -0.85 -13.74
N LEU A 490 -16.23 0.30 -13.95
CA LEU A 490 -16.70 0.79 -15.25
C LEU A 490 -15.58 1.13 -16.27
N GLU A 491 -14.30 1.11 -15.87
CA GLU A 491 -13.14 1.37 -16.74
C GLU A 491 -12.40 0.11 -17.21
N GLY A 492 -12.87 -1.09 -16.84
CA GLY A 492 -12.29 -2.35 -17.29
C GLY A 492 -11.22 -2.92 -16.35
N SER A 493 -11.55 -4.09 -15.79
CA SER A 493 -10.73 -5.29 -15.55
C SER A 493 -9.36 -5.26 -14.86
N ARG A 494 -8.67 -4.13 -14.65
CA ARG A 494 -7.25 -4.19 -14.23
C ARG A 494 -7.00 -4.70 -12.80
N PHE A 495 -7.96 -4.55 -11.88
CA PHE A 495 -7.71 -4.81 -10.44
C PHE A 495 -8.64 -5.85 -9.79
N VAL A 496 -9.73 -6.22 -10.45
CA VAL A 496 -10.70 -7.20 -9.96
C VAL A 496 -10.77 -8.34 -10.96
N GLY A 497 -10.30 -9.53 -10.58
CA GLY A 497 -10.60 -10.72 -11.37
C GLY A 497 -10.02 -10.72 -12.76
N THR A 498 -8.74 -10.38 -12.95
CA THR A 498 -8.11 -10.48 -14.28
C THR A 498 -8.20 -11.90 -14.85
N PHE A 499 -8.27 -12.91 -13.98
CA PHE A 499 -8.53 -14.30 -14.33
C PHE A 499 -9.80 -14.79 -13.66
N ASN A 500 -10.72 -15.27 -14.47
CA ASN A 500 -11.85 -16.07 -14.04
C ASN A 500 -11.38 -17.52 -14.02
N PHE A 501 -11.37 -18.14 -12.85
CA PHE A 501 -11.12 -19.57 -12.72
C PHE A 501 -12.44 -20.30 -12.48
N SER A 502 -12.62 -21.46 -13.11
CA SER A 502 -13.73 -22.34 -12.75
C SER A 502 -13.56 -22.87 -11.31
N LYS A 503 -14.65 -22.97 -10.56
CA LYS A 503 -14.62 -23.60 -9.24
C LYS A 503 -14.19 -25.07 -9.31
N SER A 504 -14.51 -25.77 -10.41
CA SER A 504 -14.05 -27.14 -10.66
C SER A 504 -12.53 -27.23 -10.81
N PHE A 505 -11.91 -26.31 -11.54
CA PHE A 505 -10.45 -26.25 -11.68
C PHE A 505 -9.78 -26.01 -10.33
N LEU A 506 -10.21 -24.99 -9.58
CA LEU A 506 -9.66 -24.71 -8.25
C LEU A 506 -9.82 -25.89 -7.29
N LYS A 507 -10.95 -26.61 -7.36
CA LYS A 507 -11.15 -27.84 -6.57
C LYS A 507 -10.14 -28.92 -6.96
N GLN A 508 -9.92 -29.16 -8.25
CA GLN A 508 -8.94 -30.15 -8.71
C GLN A 508 -7.51 -29.78 -8.29
N VAL A 509 -7.11 -28.52 -8.45
CA VAL A 509 -5.80 -28.02 -8.00
C VAL A 509 -5.64 -28.20 -6.48
N SER A 510 -6.68 -27.87 -5.69
CA SER A 510 -6.64 -28.03 -4.23
C SER A 510 -6.48 -29.50 -3.77
N GLN A 511 -6.85 -30.47 -4.62
CA GLN A 511 -6.78 -31.90 -4.34
C GLN A 511 -5.49 -32.57 -4.84
N LEU A 512 -4.61 -31.86 -5.57
CA LEU A 512 -3.35 -32.43 -6.06
C LEU A 512 -2.44 -32.92 -4.93
N GLU A 513 -1.84 -34.11 -5.02
CA GLU A 513 -0.80 -34.49 -4.06
C GLU A 513 0.52 -33.88 -4.54
N ILE A 514 1.07 -32.94 -3.76
CA ILE A 514 2.32 -32.24 -4.06
C ILE A 514 3.26 -32.50 -2.88
N ASN A 515 4.36 -33.20 -3.15
CA ASN A 515 5.33 -33.61 -2.14
C ASN A 515 6.25 -32.45 -1.77
N ASN A 516 6.65 -31.66 -2.76
CA ASN A 516 7.46 -30.46 -2.62
C ASN A 516 6.66 -29.23 -3.04
N LYS A 517 6.59 -28.23 -2.17
CA LYS A 517 5.81 -27.00 -2.43
C LYS A 517 6.45 -26.07 -3.47
N ILE A 518 7.46 -26.56 -4.18
CA ILE A 518 8.24 -25.81 -5.14
C ILE A 518 7.79 -26.18 -6.53
N GLY A 519 7.35 -25.15 -7.26
CA GLY A 519 6.85 -25.22 -8.61
C GLY A 519 7.68 -24.40 -9.59
N GLY A 520 7.39 -24.57 -10.87
CA GLY A 520 7.81 -23.68 -11.94
C GLY A 520 6.62 -22.96 -12.56
N PHE A 521 6.88 -21.92 -13.33
CA PHE A 521 5.88 -21.37 -14.24
C PHE A 521 6.47 -20.99 -15.60
N TYR A 522 5.62 -21.06 -16.63
CA TYR A 522 5.90 -20.60 -17.99
C TYR A 522 5.04 -19.40 -18.36
N LYS A 523 5.70 -18.34 -18.84
CA LYS A 523 5.06 -17.14 -19.40
C LYS A 523 5.03 -17.18 -20.92
N ASN A 524 4.10 -16.42 -21.49
CA ASN A 524 4.13 -16.11 -22.90
C ASN A 524 5.27 -15.12 -23.18
N ILE A 525 6.30 -15.57 -23.89
CA ILE A 525 7.51 -14.80 -24.22
C ILE A 525 7.21 -13.69 -25.23
N GLU A 526 6.25 -13.91 -26.14
CA GLU A 526 5.89 -12.98 -27.22
C GLU A 526 5.21 -11.70 -26.69
N ASN A 527 4.64 -11.74 -25.49
CA ASN A 527 3.99 -10.58 -24.84
C ASN A 527 4.87 -9.87 -23.81
N ARG A 528 6.18 -10.23 -23.69
CA ARG A 528 7.10 -9.58 -22.73
C ARG A 528 7.28 -8.08 -22.99
N GLU A 529 6.96 -7.59 -24.18
CA GLU A 529 7.00 -6.15 -24.53
C GLU A 529 5.78 -5.36 -24.04
N ASN A 530 4.63 -6.01 -23.86
CA ASN A 530 3.34 -5.35 -23.70
C ASN A 530 2.86 -5.26 -22.24
N SER A 531 3.55 -5.91 -21.29
CA SER A 531 3.13 -5.97 -19.89
C SER A 531 4.32 -6.10 -18.93
N GLU A 532 4.35 -5.26 -17.89
CA GLU A 532 5.35 -5.36 -16.82
C GLU A 532 5.36 -6.74 -16.14
N PHE A 533 4.22 -7.43 -16.06
CA PHE A 533 4.10 -8.78 -15.49
C PHE A 533 4.63 -9.87 -16.41
N ALA A 534 4.55 -9.64 -17.72
CA ALA A 534 5.17 -10.54 -18.69
C ALA A 534 6.70 -10.37 -18.66
N ALA A 535 7.18 -9.14 -18.50
CA ALA A 535 8.60 -8.79 -18.49
C ALA A 535 9.36 -9.16 -17.21
N LYS A 536 8.71 -9.13 -16.04
CA LYS A 536 9.37 -9.35 -14.73
C LYS A 536 9.37 -10.83 -14.36
N SER A 537 10.56 -11.41 -14.29
CA SER A 537 10.81 -12.84 -14.00
C SER A 537 10.41 -13.31 -12.59
N ASN A 538 10.02 -12.40 -11.70
CA ASN A 538 9.61 -12.71 -10.33
C ASN A 538 8.09 -12.63 -10.09
N LEU A 539 7.31 -12.30 -11.12
CA LEU A 539 5.87 -12.19 -11.04
C LEU A 539 5.24 -13.27 -11.90
N SER A 540 4.25 -14.00 -11.37
CA SER A 540 3.37 -14.85 -12.18
C SER A 540 1.97 -14.24 -12.15
N LEU A 541 1.29 -14.25 -13.29
CA LEU A 541 -0.09 -13.77 -13.40
C LEU A 541 -1.07 -14.64 -12.60
N VAL A 542 -0.61 -15.84 -12.22
CA VAL A 542 -1.37 -16.87 -11.52
C VAL A 542 -0.60 -17.40 -10.30
N SER A 543 0.32 -16.61 -9.74
CA SER A 543 1.11 -17.01 -8.56
C SER A 543 0.22 -17.47 -7.41
N SER A 544 -0.90 -16.77 -7.21
CA SER A 544 -1.88 -17.01 -6.16
C SER A 544 -2.70 -18.30 -6.30
N LEU A 545 -2.55 -19.04 -7.40
CA LEU A 545 -3.37 -20.21 -7.67
C LEU A 545 -3.22 -21.30 -6.61
N PHE A 546 -1.98 -21.53 -6.15
CA PHE A 546 -1.68 -22.54 -5.14
C PHE A 546 -1.85 -22.06 -3.70
N ASP A 547 -1.97 -20.76 -3.46
CA ASP A 547 -2.27 -20.22 -2.13
C ASP A 547 -3.52 -20.88 -1.54
N HIS A 548 -4.52 -21.19 -2.36
CA HIS A 548 -5.75 -21.87 -1.93
C HIS A 548 -5.53 -23.24 -1.28
N LYS A 549 -4.40 -23.89 -1.57
CA LYS A 549 -4.02 -25.19 -1.06
C LYS A 549 -3.34 -25.10 0.32
N GLY A 550 -2.86 -23.92 0.67
CA GLY A 550 -2.19 -23.63 1.93
C GLY A 550 -0.98 -22.73 1.71
N ASN A 551 -0.27 -22.48 2.80
CA ASN A 551 0.92 -21.65 2.80
C ASN A 551 2.15 -22.44 2.30
N GLY A 552 3.06 -21.76 1.61
CA GLY A 552 4.44 -22.20 1.37
C GLY A 552 4.69 -22.69 -0.04
N TYR A 553 3.77 -22.40 -0.97
CA TYR A 553 3.88 -22.77 -2.38
C TYR A 553 4.63 -21.67 -3.13
N PHE A 554 5.76 -22.03 -3.72
CA PHE A 554 6.68 -21.10 -4.35
C PHE A 554 6.90 -21.48 -5.81
N GLN A 555 7.08 -20.51 -6.71
CA GLN A 555 7.13 -20.78 -8.14
C GLN A 555 8.21 -19.99 -8.86
N VAL A 556 9.12 -20.68 -9.55
CA VAL A 556 10.22 -20.04 -10.29
C VAL A 556 9.93 -19.91 -11.79
N ASP A 557 10.41 -18.83 -12.41
CA ASP A 557 10.28 -18.60 -13.85
C ASP A 557 11.20 -19.51 -14.66
N LEU A 558 10.61 -20.50 -15.32
CA LEU A 558 11.33 -21.42 -16.20
C LEU A 558 11.52 -20.86 -17.62
N THR A 559 10.84 -19.76 -17.97
CA THR A 559 10.99 -19.10 -19.29
C THR A 559 12.15 -18.10 -19.37
N THR A 560 12.81 -17.86 -18.24
CA THR A 560 14.00 -17.00 -18.16
C THR A 560 15.03 -17.31 -19.25
N TYR A 561 15.64 -16.29 -19.85
CA TYR A 561 16.80 -16.49 -20.72
C TYR A 561 17.98 -17.05 -19.91
N ILE A 562 18.75 -17.98 -20.47
CA ILE A 562 19.92 -18.58 -19.78
C ILE A 562 21.27 -18.07 -20.31
N ARG A 563 21.21 -17.18 -21.31
CA ARG A 563 22.34 -16.56 -22.00
C ARG A 563 22.13 -15.05 -22.04
N GLU A 564 23.15 -14.30 -21.67
CA GLU A 564 23.08 -12.84 -21.54
C GLU A 564 22.77 -12.17 -22.89
N GLU A 565 23.36 -12.70 -23.97
CA GLU A 565 23.19 -12.25 -25.35
C GLU A 565 21.77 -12.44 -25.89
N ASN A 566 21.01 -13.37 -25.29
CA ASN A 566 19.63 -13.65 -25.70
C ASN A 566 18.61 -12.74 -25.01
N ILE A 567 19.04 -11.93 -24.04
CA ILE A 567 18.14 -11.02 -23.34
C ILE A 567 17.87 -9.83 -24.26
N PRO A 568 16.63 -9.67 -24.76
CA PRO A 568 16.33 -8.72 -25.83
C PRO A 568 16.44 -7.25 -25.39
N PHE A 569 16.29 -6.96 -24.09
CA PHE A 569 16.25 -5.59 -23.58
C PHE A 569 17.16 -5.36 -22.39
N GLN A 570 17.91 -4.26 -22.44
CA GLN A 570 18.79 -3.83 -21.35
C GLN A 570 18.00 -3.53 -20.06
N SER A 571 16.74 -3.11 -20.16
CA SER A 571 15.87 -2.75 -19.03
C SER A 571 15.50 -3.95 -18.13
N ILE A 572 15.31 -5.13 -18.71
CA ILE A 572 14.95 -6.36 -17.97
C ILE A 572 16.17 -7.19 -17.61
N LYS A 573 17.32 -6.91 -18.22
CA LYS A 573 18.54 -7.69 -18.13
C LYS A 573 19.00 -7.96 -16.70
N ALA A 574 19.03 -6.93 -15.86
CA ALA A 574 19.41 -7.10 -14.46
C ALA A 574 18.42 -8.01 -13.69
N ALA A 575 17.11 -7.91 -13.97
CA ALA A 575 16.10 -8.73 -13.32
C ALA A 575 16.15 -10.19 -13.79
N GLU A 576 16.34 -10.43 -15.09
CA GLU A 576 16.52 -11.77 -15.69
C GLU A 576 17.76 -12.46 -15.13
N MET A 577 18.91 -11.75 -15.11
CA MET A 577 20.19 -12.28 -14.63
C MET A 577 20.18 -12.67 -13.14
N ASN A 578 19.22 -12.13 -12.37
CA ASN A 578 19.09 -12.41 -10.95
C ASN A 578 18.20 -13.62 -10.63
N THR A 579 17.54 -14.21 -11.61
CA THR A 579 16.69 -15.37 -11.40
C THR A 579 17.49 -16.64 -11.07
N PRO A 580 16.89 -17.62 -10.37
CA PRO A 580 17.55 -18.89 -10.11
C PRO A 580 17.81 -19.65 -11.40
N MET A 581 16.86 -19.63 -12.34
CA MET A 581 16.98 -20.29 -13.63
C MET A 581 18.11 -19.71 -14.49
N TYR A 582 18.27 -18.38 -14.56
CA TYR A 582 19.41 -17.77 -15.26
C TYR A 582 20.74 -18.20 -14.64
N LYS A 583 20.87 -18.08 -13.31
CA LYS A 583 22.15 -18.35 -12.64
C LYS A 583 22.53 -19.83 -12.71
N TYR A 584 21.56 -20.72 -12.55
CA TYR A 584 21.77 -22.15 -12.75
C TYR A 584 22.15 -22.46 -14.21
N GLY A 585 21.37 -21.96 -15.18
CA GLY A 585 21.56 -22.25 -16.59
C GLY A 585 22.87 -21.69 -17.15
N SER A 586 23.21 -20.44 -16.81
CA SER A 586 24.47 -19.81 -17.21
C SER A 586 25.69 -20.55 -16.63
N ASN A 587 25.62 -21.05 -15.40
CA ASN A 587 26.68 -21.87 -14.81
C ASN A 587 26.82 -23.24 -15.51
N LYS A 588 25.69 -23.91 -15.81
CA LYS A 588 25.71 -25.17 -16.58
C LYS A 588 26.29 -24.98 -17.98
N ILE A 589 25.92 -23.90 -18.68
CA ILE A 589 26.49 -23.55 -20.00
C ILE A 589 27.98 -23.24 -19.88
N LYS A 590 28.41 -22.50 -18.85
CA LYS A 590 29.83 -22.18 -18.64
C LYS A 590 30.66 -23.44 -18.47
N ASN A 591 30.14 -24.43 -17.74
CA ASN A 591 30.83 -25.69 -17.50
C ASN A 591 30.70 -26.66 -18.69
N ASN A 592 29.61 -26.59 -19.46
CA ASN A 592 29.34 -27.42 -20.63
C ASN A 592 28.62 -26.61 -21.73
N PRO A 593 29.36 -25.94 -22.63
CA PRO A 593 28.80 -25.00 -23.61
C PRO A 593 27.80 -25.60 -24.61
N GLY A 594 27.86 -26.93 -24.82
CA GLY A 594 26.98 -27.67 -25.74
C GLY A 594 25.64 -28.10 -25.16
N LEU A 595 25.35 -27.81 -23.88
CA LEU A 595 24.05 -28.15 -23.30
C LEU A 595 22.91 -27.35 -23.96
N SER A 596 21.87 -28.06 -24.38
CA SER A 596 20.64 -27.44 -24.88
C SER A 596 19.85 -26.79 -23.74
N ARG A 597 19.03 -25.78 -24.07
CA ARG A 597 18.10 -25.15 -23.11
C ARG A 597 17.19 -26.20 -22.46
N ASN A 598 16.60 -27.09 -23.26
CA ASN A 598 15.68 -28.12 -22.80
C ASN A 598 16.35 -29.05 -21.76
N SER A 599 17.59 -29.48 -22.02
CA SER A 599 18.34 -30.30 -21.06
C SER A 599 18.66 -29.58 -19.75
N ILE A 600 18.91 -28.25 -19.81
CA ILE A 600 19.18 -27.44 -18.62
C ILE A 600 17.91 -27.28 -17.79
N GLU A 601 16.77 -27.02 -18.43
CA GLU A 601 15.47 -26.91 -17.76
C GLU A 601 15.05 -28.23 -17.09
N LEU A 602 15.19 -29.37 -17.78
CA LEU A 602 14.94 -30.68 -17.18
C LEU A 602 15.88 -30.97 -16.01
N SER A 603 17.17 -30.62 -16.15
CA SER A 603 18.12 -30.77 -15.05
C SER A 603 17.76 -29.89 -13.86
N PHE A 604 17.27 -28.67 -14.10
CA PHE A 604 16.81 -27.76 -13.05
C PHE A 604 15.58 -28.30 -12.33
N ILE A 605 14.59 -28.79 -13.08
CA ILE A 605 13.39 -29.43 -12.53
C ILE A 605 13.76 -30.60 -11.61
N ASN A 606 14.69 -31.45 -12.05
CA ASN A 606 15.13 -32.63 -11.31
C ASN A 606 16.00 -32.28 -10.09
N ASP A 607 17.00 -31.40 -10.26
CA ASP A 607 17.95 -31.01 -9.21
C ASP A 607 17.22 -30.30 -8.05
N TYR A 608 16.18 -29.50 -8.34
CA TYR A 608 15.40 -28.77 -7.34
C TYR A 608 14.08 -29.44 -6.96
N LYS A 609 13.80 -30.64 -7.50
CA LYS A 609 12.59 -31.42 -7.23
C LYS A 609 11.33 -30.57 -7.39
N ILE A 610 11.16 -30.00 -8.58
CA ILE A 610 9.96 -29.24 -8.94
C ILE A 610 8.84 -30.24 -9.17
N ASP A 611 7.75 -30.12 -8.41
CA ASP A 611 6.64 -31.08 -8.45
C ASP A 611 5.51 -30.65 -9.40
N TYR A 612 5.41 -29.35 -9.67
CA TYR A 612 4.36 -28.81 -10.52
C TYR A 612 4.83 -27.64 -11.37
N ILE A 613 4.21 -27.46 -12.53
CA ILE A 613 4.47 -26.34 -13.44
C ILE A 613 3.17 -25.68 -13.83
N ILE A 614 3.11 -24.35 -13.74
CA ILE A 614 1.96 -23.56 -14.18
C ILE A 614 2.26 -22.88 -15.52
N PHE A 615 1.37 -23.06 -16.48
CA PHE A 615 1.44 -22.40 -17.78
C PHE A 615 0.41 -21.27 -17.82
N ASN A 616 0.89 -20.07 -18.11
CA ASN A 616 0.02 -18.92 -18.37
C ASN A 616 -0.92 -19.19 -19.56
N PRO A 617 -2.00 -18.40 -19.69
CA PRO A 617 -2.94 -18.54 -20.80
C PRO A 617 -2.21 -18.51 -22.16
N ASN A 618 -2.62 -19.39 -23.07
CA ASN A 618 -2.08 -19.50 -24.43
C ASN A 618 -0.59 -19.83 -24.49
N VAL A 619 -0.02 -20.40 -23.42
CA VAL A 619 1.31 -21.02 -23.46
C VAL A 619 1.14 -22.52 -23.64
N ASP A 620 1.81 -23.05 -24.66
CA ASP A 620 1.82 -24.50 -24.91
C ASP A 620 2.86 -25.20 -24.06
N VAL A 621 2.57 -26.47 -23.77
CA VAL A 621 3.46 -27.34 -23.00
C VAL A 621 4.54 -27.83 -23.96
N PRO A 622 5.82 -27.52 -23.73
CA PRO A 622 6.90 -28.00 -24.58
C PRO A 622 6.92 -29.53 -24.65
N GLU A 623 7.16 -30.08 -25.85
CA GLU A 623 7.12 -31.53 -26.08
C GLU A 623 8.09 -32.31 -25.17
N TYR A 624 9.26 -31.75 -24.88
CA TYR A 624 10.25 -32.40 -24.00
C TYR A 624 9.80 -32.46 -22.53
N LEU A 625 8.84 -31.64 -22.10
CA LEU A 625 8.29 -31.75 -20.75
C LEU A 625 7.21 -32.81 -20.66
N LEU A 626 6.50 -33.11 -21.77
CA LEU A 626 5.41 -34.10 -21.79
C LEU A 626 5.86 -35.49 -21.32
N THR A 627 7.16 -35.82 -21.44
CA THR A 627 7.71 -37.09 -20.93
C THR A 627 7.74 -37.16 -19.41
N GLU A 628 7.85 -36.03 -18.73
CA GLU A 628 7.92 -35.89 -17.27
C GLU A 628 6.55 -35.64 -16.64
N VAL A 629 5.47 -35.52 -17.44
CA VAL A 629 4.14 -35.20 -16.95
C VAL A 629 3.40 -36.44 -16.44
N GLU A 630 2.89 -36.34 -15.22
CA GLU A 630 1.91 -37.28 -14.68
C GLU A 630 0.48 -36.84 -15.04
N LYS A 631 0.17 -35.55 -14.83
CA LYS A 631 -1.19 -35.01 -14.97
C LYS A 631 -1.21 -33.59 -15.49
N ILE A 632 -2.17 -33.28 -16.36
CA ILE A 632 -2.45 -31.91 -16.83
C ILE A 632 -3.88 -31.54 -16.45
N ILE A 633 -4.04 -30.39 -15.81
CA ILE A 633 -5.34 -29.79 -15.49
C ILE A 633 -5.41 -28.46 -16.23
N THR A 634 -6.44 -28.28 -17.07
CA THR A 634 -6.66 -27.03 -17.80
C THR A 634 -7.94 -26.37 -17.34
N ASP A 635 -7.88 -25.07 -17.04
CA ASP A 635 -9.06 -24.29 -16.71
C ASP A 635 -9.78 -23.83 -18.00
N PRO A 636 -11.11 -24.05 -18.13
CA PRO A 636 -11.84 -23.72 -19.35
C PRO A 636 -12.10 -22.21 -19.56
N TYR A 637 -11.95 -21.37 -18.53
CA TYR A 637 -12.23 -19.93 -18.64
C TYR A 637 -10.95 -19.11 -18.85
N SER A 638 -9.88 -19.45 -18.13
CA SER A 638 -8.60 -18.75 -18.17
C SER A 638 -7.60 -19.39 -19.14
N ASN A 639 -7.81 -20.63 -19.60
CA ASN A 639 -6.85 -21.43 -20.37
C ASN A 639 -5.49 -21.65 -19.64
N VAL A 640 -5.46 -21.44 -18.33
CA VAL A 640 -4.30 -21.75 -17.48
C VAL A 640 -4.18 -23.26 -17.36
N LYS A 641 -2.95 -23.78 -17.47
CA LYS A 641 -2.67 -25.21 -17.32
C LYS A 641 -1.80 -25.42 -16.08
N VAL A 642 -2.15 -26.39 -15.24
CA VAL A 642 -1.32 -26.88 -14.14
C VAL A 642 -0.88 -28.29 -14.50
N ILE A 643 0.43 -28.48 -14.51
CA ILE A 643 1.07 -29.77 -14.77
C ILE A 643 1.63 -30.29 -13.46
N VAL A 644 1.38 -31.56 -13.16
CA VAL A 644 2.05 -32.32 -12.10
C VAL A 644 3.08 -33.21 -12.76
N LEU A 645 4.30 -33.18 -12.23
CA LEU A 645 5.44 -33.95 -12.71
C LEU A 645 5.52 -35.30 -11.99
N LYS A 646 6.13 -36.29 -12.65
CA LYS A 646 6.27 -37.68 -12.19
C LYS A 646 7.16 -37.86 -10.96
#